data_AF-A0A6H0RYF6-F1
#
_entry.id   AF-A0A6H0RYF6-F1
#
_cell.length_a   1.000
_cell.length_b   1.000
_cell.length_c   1.000
_cell.angle_alpha   90.00
_cell.angle_beta   90.00
_cell.angle_gamma   90.00
#
_symmetry.space_group_name_H-M   'P 1'
#
loop_
_entity.id
_entity.type
_entity.pdbx_description
1 polymer ?
#
loop_
_entity_poly.entity_id
_entity_poly.type
_entity_poly.pdbx_seq_one_letter_code
_entity_poly.pdbx_strand_id
1 'polypeptide(L)'
;MIECFRVAPGSVTALSVTGGDRFEVIDRHGRQAVELTVLAADPRAVSGSAPDAPATVLRGLVAGPDENGYAAGRILGLLSRHVDQHQARATRLFGADSAAGARLGFAVDADAVVLIAAPAAPMNLALAEPNPPSEVLVEVHRARPLPVRERELPAPLAEPLWDLRIDASTASSYEIRAGQFVQIIDVQGRQCSDFLALDARGLDGGHEYGLDATTTRTIGGGAYPQPGLFGKFFDSRAQPLVEVVRDTVGRHDTFALACTAKYYADFGYPGHVNCTDNFNATLARFGVAARAGWPALNLFYNTAFDAAHQLTSDEPWSRPGDYVMLRACTDLVCASSACPDDIDPANGWTPTDIHVRVYDSTRRFSVAVGHRLTPDSEPVLTKPTAFASRTGALTSNFTDYQGYWLPNSFDGHGPQQEYWACRERAAVMDLSALRKFEVLGPDAEALLQATLTRDIRRLSRGQVVYSAMCTESGGVVDDCTVLRLSDNNFRFIGGDPHDGMWLRTHAEKLGLQQVWIKESTDQMHNIAVQGPASRELLAGLIWTPPTQPALRDLGWFRFLIGRLGGPDGIPLLVSRTGYSGELGYELWVHPRDAETLWDAVWLAGEPHGLAPLGLEALEILRVESGLIAAGHEFDDQIDPFEAGIGFTVPLKTKTDDFVGRAALLERKAHPQRTLVGLRLDGNETAAHGDCVHIGRAQVGVITSGVRSPILGASIALCRIAVQHSDPGTRVEVGKLDGHRKRIPATVTTSVFYDPDKTRPRS
;
A
#
# COMPACT_ATOMS: atom_id res chain seq x y z
N MET A 1 12.65 22.00 -16.72
CA MET A 1 12.31 21.12 -15.58
C MET A 1 10.79 21.01 -15.58
N ILE A 2 10.25 19.80 -15.38
CA ILE A 2 8.81 19.58 -15.16
C ILE A 2 8.66 19.20 -13.69
N GLU A 3 7.79 19.91 -12.98
CA GLU A 3 7.38 19.57 -11.61
C GLU A 3 5.97 18.98 -11.67
N CYS A 4 5.76 17.85 -11.01
CA CYS A 4 4.47 17.16 -11.01
C CYS A 4 3.84 17.25 -9.62
N PHE A 5 2.59 17.69 -9.57
CA PHE A 5 1.83 17.83 -8.34
C PHE A 5 0.53 17.03 -8.41
N ARG A 6 0.20 16.41 -7.29
CA ARG A 6 -1.05 15.66 -7.11
C ARG A 6 -2.09 16.53 -6.41
N VAL A 7 -3.33 16.50 -6.89
CA VAL A 7 -4.50 17.06 -6.22
C VAL A 7 -5.42 15.90 -5.87
N ALA A 8 -5.55 15.61 -4.57
CA ALA A 8 -6.38 14.52 -4.10
C ALA A 8 -7.88 14.87 -4.22
N PRO A 9 -8.77 13.86 -4.33
CA PRO A 9 -10.21 14.05 -4.25
C PRO A 9 -10.63 14.88 -3.03
N GLY A 10 -11.43 15.93 -3.26
CA GLY A 10 -11.96 16.80 -2.22
C GLY A 10 -10.94 17.77 -1.62
N SER A 11 -9.71 17.83 -2.17
CA SER A 11 -8.64 18.68 -1.66
C SER A 11 -8.23 19.76 -2.67
N VAL A 12 -7.31 20.61 -2.24
CA VAL A 12 -6.72 21.69 -3.02
C VAL A 12 -5.21 21.71 -2.83
N THR A 13 -4.48 21.90 -3.93
CA THR A 13 -3.04 22.10 -3.93
C THR A 13 -2.74 23.54 -4.34
N ALA A 14 -1.86 24.21 -3.59
CA ALA A 14 -1.40 25.56 -3.88
C ALA A 14 -0.01 25.51 -4.51
N LEU A 15 0.16 26.16 -5.66
CA LEU A 15 1.41 26.17 -6.42
C LEU A 15 1.84 27.60 -6.71
N SER A 16 3.09 27.94 -6.39
CA SER A 16 3.71 29.19 -6.81
C SER A 16 4.18 29.08 -8.26
N VAL A 17 3.75 30.00 -9.12
CA VAL A 17 4.14 30.09 -10.53
C VAL A 17 4.72 31.46 -10.84
N THR A 18 5.71 31.50 -11.72
CA THR A 18 6.43 32.73 -12.08
C THR A 18 6.15 33.12 -13.53
N GLY A 19 6.28 34.42 -13.84
CA GLY A 19 6.11 34.91 -15.21
C GLY A 19 7.00 34.16 -16.22
N GLY A 20 6.37 33.57 -17.24
CA GLY A 20 6.98 32.72 -18.26
C GLY A 20 6.70 31.22 -18.08
N ASP A 21 6.30 30.77 -16.88
CA ASP A 21 5.96 29.37 -16.64
C ASP A 21 4.74 28.94 -17.47
N ARG A 22 4.62 27.62 -17.69
CA ARG A 22 3.42 26.99 -18.24
C ARG A 22 3.01 25.85 -17.32
N PHE A 23 1.72 25.68 -17.05
CA PHE A 23 1.26 24.49 -16.34
C PHE A 23 0.11 23.79 -17.07
N GLU A 24 0.04 22.47 -16.95
CA GLU A 24 -1.04 21.64 -17.46
C GLU A 24 -1.80 20.99 -16.30
N VAL A 25 -3.12 21.04 -16.35
CA VAL A 25 -4.01 20.30 -15.46
C VAL A 25 -4.52 19.08 -16.22
N ILE A 26 -4.40 17.89 -15.65
CA ILE A 26 -4.66 16.61 -16.33
C ILE A 26 -5.62 15.76 -15.48
N ASP A 27 -6.81 15.49 -16.01
CA ASP A 27 -7.76 14.52 -15.48
C ASP A 27 -7.44 13.13 -16.05
N ARG A 28 -6.55 12.39 -15.36
CA ARG A 28 -6.08 11.06 -15.79
C ARG A 28 -7.19 10.03 -15.89
N HIS A 29 -8.23 10.16 -15.07
CA HIS A 29 -9.28 9.15 -14.96
C HIS A 29 -10.55 9.51 -15.71
N GLY A 30 -10.72 10.79 -16.06
CA GLY A 30 -11.90 11.35 -16.68
C GLY A 30 -13.05 11.56 -15.68
N ARG A 31 -14.06 12.29 -16.13
CA ARG A 31 -15.25 12.67 -15.35
C ARG A 31 -14.94 13.36 -14.01
N GLN A 32 -13.76 13.95 -13.83
CA GLN A 32 -13.37 14.68 -12.63
C GLN A 32 -13.37 16.18 -12.91
N ALA A 33 -14.35 16.89 -12.35
CA ALA A 33 -14.35 18.35 -12.37
C ALA A 33 -13.16 18.89 -11.57
N VAL A 34 -12.64 20.04 -11.98
CA VAL A 34 -11.55 20.76 -11.33
C VAL A 34 -11.91 22.23 -11.19
N GLU A 35 -11.44 22.85 -10.11
CA GLU A 35 -11.60 24.26 -9.82
C GLU A 35 -10.22 24.93 -9.78
N LEU A 36 -9.96 25.86 -10.69
CA LEU A 36 -8.74 26.68 -10.72
C LEU A 36 -9.02 28.08 -10.18
N THR A 37 -8.37 28.46 -9.08
CA THR A 37 -8.41 29.83 -8.53
C THR A 37 -7.02 30.44 -8.61
N VAL A 38 -6.91 31.67 -9.11
CA VAL A 38 -5.64 32.39 -9.27
C VAL A 38 -5.54 33.52 -8.24
N LEU A 39 -4.48 33.51 -7.45
CA LEU A 39 -4.16 34.55 -6.48
C LEU A 39 -2.96 35.35 -7.00
N ALA A 40 -3.21 36.55 -7.50
CA ALA A 40 -2.18 37.43 -8.05
C ALA A 40 -2.57 38.90 -7.88
N ALA A 41 -1.59 39.79 -8.03
CA ALA A 41 -1.83 41.23 -8.05
C ALA A 41 -2.61 41.68 -9.30
N ASP A 42 -2.31 41.09 -10.47
CA ASP A 42 -3.13 41.23 -11.69
C ASP A 42 -3.97 39.96 -11.88
N PRO A 43 -5.31 40.04 -11.92
CA PRO A 43 -6.18 38.87 -12.15
C PRO A 43 -6.00 38.20 -13.53
N ARG A 44 -5.23 38.81 -14.44
CA ARG A 44 -4.85 38.25 -15.75
C ARG A 44 -3.47 37.58 -15.74
N ALA A 45 -2.85 37.41 -14.58
CA ALA A 45 -1.53 36.78 -14.46
C ALA A 45 -1.47 35.35 -15.03
N VAL A 46 -2.62 34.67 -15.16
CA VAL A 46 -2.74 33.39 -15.84
C VAL A 46 -3.76 33.55 -16.97
N SER A 47 -3.32 33.34 -18.20
CA SER A 47 -4.17 33.48 -19.38
C SER A 47 -5.20 32.35 -19.46
N GLY A 48 -6.48 32.70 -19.68
CA GLY A 48 -7.57 31.73 -19.83
C GLY A 48 -8.20 31.22 -18.52
N SER A 49 -7.86 31.80 -17.36
CA SER A 49 -8.37 31.39 -16.04
C SER A 49 -9.41 32.35 -15.46
N ALA A 50 -10.33 32.86 -16.29
CA ALA A 50 -11.38 33.77 -15.83
C ALA A 50 -12.42 33.04 -14.96
N PRO A 51 -12.65 33.43 -13.69
CA PRO A 51 -13.57 32.70 -12.82
C PRO A 51 -15.03 32.73 -13.30
N ASP A 52 -15.60 31.55 -13.48
CA ASP A 52 -16.97 31.33 -13.99
C ASP A 52 -17.90 30.68 -12.94
N ALA A 53 -17.35 30.04 -11.90
CA ALA A 53 -18.11 29.33 -10.88
C ALA A 53 -17.66 29.67 -9.44
N PRO A 54 -18.47 29.36 -8.42
CA PRO A 54 -18.01 29.26 -7.04
C PRO A 54 -16.85 28.27 -6.90
N ALA A 55 -15.82 28.60 -6.12
CA ALA A 55 -14.77 27.66 -5.72
C ALA A 55 -15.27 26.81 -4.55
N THR A 56 -16.00 25.73 -4.82
CA THR A 56 -16.72 24.96 -3.79
C THR A 56 -15.78 24.32 -2.77
N VAL A 57 -14.62 23.82 -3.20
CA VAL A 57 -13.65 23.20 -2.28
C VAL A 57 -13.04 24.24 -1.36
N LEU A 58 -12.60 25.38 -1.91
CA LEU A 58 -12.03 26.47 -1.12
C LEU A 58 -13.03 27.05 -0.12
N ARG A 59 -14.29 27.22 -0.53
CA ARG A 59 -15.37 27.72 0.34
C ARG A 59 -15.67 26.79 1.51
N GLY A 60 -15.41 25.49 1.37
CA GLY A 60 -15.59 24.46 2.40
C GLY A 60 -14.31 24.09 3.15
N LEU A 61 -13.17 24.70 2.84
CA LEU A 61 -11.88 24.36 3.45
C LEU A 61 -11.84 24.79 4.93
N VAL A 62 -11.43 23.88 5.81
CA VAL A 62 -11.40 24.12 7.27
C VAL A 62 -10.01 23.93 7.82
N ALA A 63 -9.49 24.93 8.55
CA ALA A 63 -8.24 24.81 9.28
C ALA A 63 -8.42 23.95 10.54
N GLY A 64 -7.37 23.24 10.94
CA GLY A 64 -7.42 22.28 12.04
C GLY A 64 -6.04 21.93 12.61
N PRO A 65 -6.00 21.18 13.72
CA PRO A 65 -4.77 20.83 14.42
C PRO A 65 -4.01 19.64 13.81
N ASP A 66 -4.65 18.87 12.93
CA ASP A 66 -4.04 17.78 12.17
C ASP A 66 -3.32 18.30 10.92
N GLU A 67 -2.62 17.39 10.22
CA GLU A 67 -1.79 17.73 9.05
C GLU A 67 -2.61 18.41 7.93
N ASN A 68 -3.79 17.85 7.62
CA ASN A 68 -4.69 18.40 6.62
C ASN A 68 -5.21 19.78 7.03
N GLY A 69 -5.60 19.94 8.29
CA GLY A 69 -6.05 21.21 8.85
C GLY A 69 -4.94 22.28 8.90
N TYR A 70 -3.69 21.90 9.13
CA TYR A 70 -2.56 22.80 9.09
C TYR A 70 -2.29 23.29 7.65
N ALA A 71 -2.28 22.37 6.68
CA ALA A 71 -2.15 22.71 5.27
C ALA A 71 -3.30 23.62 4.79
N ALA A 72 -4.55 23.31 5.20
CA ALA A 72 -5.72 24.13 4.94
C ALA A 72 -5.57 25.55 5.51
N GLY A 73 -5.10 25.69 6.75
CA GLY A 73 -4.83 27.00 7.38
C GLY A 73 -3.84 27.86 6.60
N ARG A 74 -2.78 27.25 6.04
CA ARG A 74 -1.82 27.97 5.18
C ARG A 74 -2.47 28.48 3.89
N ILE A 75 -3.28 27.65 3.23
CA ILE A 75 -4.00 28.03 2.00
C ILE A 75 -4.99 29.16 2.28
N LEU A 76 -5.74 29.08 3.39
CA LEU A 76 -6.63 30.16 3.82
C LEU A 76 -5.88 31.46 4.14
N GLY A 77 -4.68 31.36 4.71
CA GLY A 77 -3.79 32.50 4.92
C GLY A 77 -3.31 33.16 3.63
N LEU A 78 -3.11 32.39 2.55
CA LEU A 78 -2.80 32.93 1.22
C LEU A 78 -4.04 33.56 0.56
N LEU A 79 -5.18 32.87 0.67
CA LEU A 79 -6.46 33.27 0.09
C LEU A 79 -6.95 34.61 0.67
N SER A 80 -6.91 34.76 1.99
CA SER A 80 -7.40 35.95 2.71
C SER A 80 -6.71 37.26 2.36
N ARG A 81 -5.52 37.20 1.74
CA ARG A 81 -4.81 38.39 1.22
C ARG A 81 -5.43 38.94 -0.07
N HIS A 82 -6.27 38.17 -0.74
CA HIS A 82 -6.81 38.48 -2.06
C HIS A 82 -8.34 38.48 -2.09
N VAL A 83 -8.99 37.51 -1.43
CA VAL A 83 -10.45 37.34 -1.46
C VAL A 83 -10.98 36.67 -0.19
N ASP A 84 -12.20 37.03 0.20
CA ASP A 84 -12.92 36.33 1.27
C ASP A 84 -13.21 34.87 0.88
N GLN A 85 -12.99 33.94 1.81
CA GLN A 85 -13.14 32.50 1.56
C GLN A 85 -14.52 32.14 1.02
N HIS A 86 -15.59 32.69 1.60
CA HIS A 86 -16.97 32.35 1.23
C HIS A 86 -17.38 32.97 -0.12
N GLN A 87 -16.63 33.98 -0.57
CA GLN A 87 -16.82 34.62 -1.87
C GLN A 87 -15.88 34.08 -2.96
N ALA A 88 -14.91 33.22 -2.62
CA ALA A 88 -13.94 32.68 -3.57
C ALA A 88 -14.60 32.07 -4.82
N ARG A 89 -14.06 32.38 -5.99
CA ARG A 89 -14.54 31.90 -7.30
C ARG A 89 -13.40 31.19 -8.03
N ALA A 90 -13.76 30.22 -8.86
CA ALA A 90 -12.83 29.42 -9.66
C ALA A 90 -13.26 29.40 -11.12
N THR A 91 -12.31 29.08 -11.99
CA THR A 91 -12.56 28.60 -13.35
C THR A 91 -12.83 27.11 -13.27
N ARG A 92 -13.98 26.65 -13.75
CA ARG A 92 -14.28 25.21 -13.80
C ARG A 92 -13.58 24.57 -14.99
N LEU A 93 -12.78 23.56 -14.71
CA LEU A 93 -12.09 22.75 -15.69
C LEU A 93 -12.73 21.36 -15.72
N PHE A 94 -12.86 20.79 -16.92
CA PHE A 94 -13.50 19.48 -17.16
C PHE A 94 -14.98 19.41 -16.71
N GLY A 95 -15.63 18.30 -17.06
CA GLY A 95 -17.05 18.06 -16.81
C GLY A 95 -17.37 16.57 -16.68
N ALA A 96 -18.64 16.26 -16.47
CA ALA A 96 -19.12 14.90 -16.20
C ALA A 96 -18.81 13.89 -17.33
N ASP A 97 -18.58 14.37 -18.55
CA ASP A 97 -18.29 13.55 -19.73
C ASP A 97 -16.84 13.70 -20.24
N SER A 98 -15.96 14.34 -19.46
CA SER A 98 -14.56 14.49 -19.85
C SER A 98 -13.88 13.14 -20.01
N ALA A 99 -13.21 12.93 -21.15
CA ALA A 99 -12.46 11.72 -21.44
C ALA A 99 -11.33 11.50 -20.42
N ALA A 100 -10.96 10.24 -20.18
CA ALA A 100 -9.74 9.94 -19.44
C ALA A 100 -8.52 10.53 -20.17
N GLY A 101 -7.61 11.13 -19.40
CA GLY A 101 -6.42 11.81 -19.94
C GLY A 101 -6.68 13.22 -20.48
N ALA A 102 -7.87 13.78 -20.28
CA ALA A 102 -8.17 15.16 -20.68
C ALA A 102 -7.21 16.15 -20.00
N ARG A 103 -6.72 17.13 -20.77
CA ARG A 103 -5.72 18.10 -20.30
C ARG A 103 -6.04 19.52 -20.74
N LEU A 104 -5.72 20.49 -19.89
CA LEU A 104 -5.82 21.92 -20.19
C LEU A 104 -4.54 22.62 -19.76
N GLY A 105 -3.94 23.37 -20.68
CA GLY A 105 -2.69 24.11 -20.45
C GLY A 105 -2.91 25.60 -20.27
N PHE A 106 -2.14 26.21 -19.37
CA PHE A 106 -2.21 27.62 -18.99
C PHE A 106 -0.82 28.26 -19.07
N ALA A 107 -0.76 29.46 -19.65
CA ALA A 107 0.45 30.29 -19.67
C ALA A 107 0.42 31.28 -18.50
N VAL A 108 1.57 31.49 -17.86
CA VAL A 108 1.73 32.39 -16.71
C VAL A 108 2.43 33.65 -17.18
N ASP A 109 1.70 34.77 -17.18
CA ASP A 109 2.17 36.07 -17.66
C ASP A 109 2.84 36.89 -16.55
N ALA A 110 2.49 36.64 -15.28
CA ALA A 110 3.07 37.28 -14.11
C ALA A 110 3.02 36.34 -12.89
N ASP A 111 3.84 36.65 -11.87
CA ASP A 111 3.91 35.84 -10.66
C ASP A 111 2.54 35.71 -9.98
N ALA A 112 2.19 34.47 -9.64
CA ALA A 112 0.90 34.11 -9.07
C ALA A 112 1.01 32.88 -8.17
N VAL A 113 0.02 32.69 -7.30
CA VAL A 113 -0.25 31.40 -6.67
C VAL A 113 -1.51 30.83 -7.29
N VAL A 114 -1.42 29.64 -7.88
CA VAL A 114 -2.58 28.92 -8.41
C VAL A 114 -3.05 27.88 -7.40
N LEU A 115 -4.34 27.91 -7.09
CA LEU A 115 -5.01 26.94 -6.24
C LEU A 115 -5.83 26.02 -7.16
N ILE A 116 -5.45 24.75 -7.22
CA ILE A 116 -6.10 23.75 -8.06
C ILE A 116 -6.79 22.76 -7.13
N ALA A 117 -8.11 22.69 -7.22
CA ALA A 117 -8.92 21.83 -6.38
C ALA A 117 -9.68 20.80 -7.18
N ALA A 118 -9.88 19.61 -6.61
CA ALA A 118 -10.65 18.53 -7.22
C ALA A 118 -11.93 18.27 -6.40
N PRO A 119 -13.07 18.90 -6.73
CA PRO A 119 -14.33 18.64 -6.04
C PRO A 119 -14.67 17.15 -5.94
N ALA A 120 -15.08 16.71 -4.75
CA ALA A 120 -15.47 15.32 -4.51
C ALA A 120 -16.87 15.25 -3.90
N ALA A 121 -17.66 14.29 -4.39
CA ALA A 121 -18.91 13.89 -3.78
C ALA A 121 -18.81 12.40 -3.41
N PRO A 122 -19.38 11.97 -2.26
CA PRO A 122 -19.46 10.56 -1.90
C PRO A 122 -20.05 9.72 -3.04
N MET A 123 -19.41 8.59 -3.33
CA MET A 123 -19.94 7.64 -4.31
C MET A 123 -21.31 7.11 -3.86
N ASN A 124 -22.33 7.27 -4.69
CA ASN A 124 -23.67 6.77 -4.40
C ASN A 124 -23.87 5.37 -5.01
N LEU A 125 -23.92 4.36 -4.15
CA LEU A 125 -24.07 2.95 -4.52
C LEU A 125 -25.40 2.61 -5.20
N ALA A 126 -26.41 3.46 -5.06
CA ALA A 126 -27.72 3.26 -5.66
C ALA A 126 -27.80 3.73 -7.12
N LEU A 127 -26.79 4.46 -7.61
CA LEU A 127 -26.76 4.93 -8.99
C LEU A 127 -26.35 3.80 -9.94
N ALA A 128 -26.94 3.81 -11.15
CA ALA A 128 -26.58 2.87 -12.21
C ALA A 128 -25.13 3.07 -12.68
N GLU A 129 -24.64 4.32 -12.71
CA GLU A 129 -23.25 4.66 -13.00
C GLU A 129 -22.66 5.45 -11.82
N PRO A 130 -22.06 4.78 -10.82
CA PRO A 130 -21.35 5.48 -9.77
C PRO A 130 -20.09 6.14 -10.37
N ASN A 131 -19.90 7.44 -10.12
CA ASN A 131 -18.70 8.18 -10.50
C ASN A 131 -17.92 8.53 -9.22
N PRO A 132 -17.02 7.66 -8.73
CA PRO A 132 -16.22 8.01 -7.56
C PRO A 132 -15.28 9.18 -7.91
N PRO A 133 -14.97 10.05 -6.95
CA PRO A 133 -14.05 11.15 -7.21
C PRO A 133 -12.63 10.61 -7.40
N SER A 134 -11.85 11.24 -8.28
CA SER A 134 -10.48 10.85 -8.59
C SER A 134 -9.51 12.00 -8.44
N GLU A 135 -8.24 11.66 -8.32
CA GLU A 135 -7.16 12.65 -8.29
C GLU A 135 -6.96 13.32 -9.64
N VAL A 136 -6.25 14.45 -9.58
CA VAL A 136 -5.87 15.26 -10.74
C VAL A 136 -4.39 15.53 -10.67
N LEU A 137 -3.72 15.45 -11.81
CA LEU A 137 -2.31 15.77 -11.93
C LEU A 137 -2.15 17.20 -12.44
N VAL A 138 -1.15 17.91 -11.92
CA VAL A 138 -0.72 19.20 -12.43
C VAL A 138 0.76 19.12 -12.78
N GLU A 139 1.11 19.46 -14.01
CA GLU A 139 2.50 19.54 -14.47
C GLU A 139 2.90 21.00 -14.66
N VAL A 140 3.97 21.46 -14.00
CA VAL A 140 4.49 22.81 -14.14
C VAL A 140 5.81 22.77 -14.91
N HIS A 141 5.83 23.40 -16.07
CA HIS A 141 7.00 23.61 -16.90
C HIS A 141 7.63 24.96 -16.53
N ARG A 142 8.72 24.91 -15.76
CA ARG A 142 9.44 26.11 -15.33
C ARG A 142 10.18 26.76 -16.49
N ALA A 143 9.95 28.05 -16.74
CA ALA A 143 10.70 28.84 -17.71
C ALA A 143 12.15 29.06 -17.27
N ARG A 144 12.35 29.20 -15.95
CA ARG A 144 13.67 29.25 -15.30
C ARG A 144 13.74 28.12 -14.28
N PRO A 145 14.39 26.99 -14.60
CA PRO A 145 14.60 25.92 -13.63
C PRO A 145 15.31 26.48 -12.39
N LEU A 146 14.74 26.23 -11.21
CA LEU A 146 15.42 26.56 -9.96
C LEU A 146 16.70 25.73 -9.82
N PRO A 147 17.81 26.32 -9.32
CA PRO A 147 18.97 25.56 -8.90
C PRO A 147 18.57 24.45 -7.91
N VAL A 148 19.24 23.30 -7.94
CA VAL A 148 18.86 22.15 -7.09
C VAL A 148 18.88 22.49 -5.59
N ARG A 149 19.79 23.36 -5.15
CA ARG A 149 19.86 23.91 -3.78
C ARG A 149 18.67 24.79 -3.37
N GLU A 150 17.93 25.31 -4.33
CA GLU A 150 16.77 26.20 -4.10
C GLU A 150 15.43 25.47 -4.25
N ARG A 151 15.44 24.13 -4.40
CA ARG A 151 14.21 23.33 -4.41
C ARG A 151 13.47 23.49 -3.07
N GLU A 152 12.21 23.86 -3.13
CA GLU A 152 11.36 23.96 -1.95
C GLU A 152 11.20 22.58 -1.30
N LEU A 153 11.38 22.53 0.02
CA LEU A 153 11.05 21.35 0.81
C LEU A 153 9.53 21.13 0.81
N PRO A 154 9.07 19.88 1.03
CA PRO A 154 7.69 19.64 1.41
C PRO A 154 7.29 20.56 2.58
N ALA A 155 6.06 21.08 2.53
CA ALA A 155 5.50 21.87 3.60
C ALA A 155 5.63 21.14 4.96
N PRO A 156 5.88 21.84 6.07
CA PRO A 156 5.82 21.23 7.40
C PRO A 156 4.47 20.55 7.63
N LEU A 157 4.50 19.38 8.29
CA LEU A 157 3.30 18.59 8.57
C LEU A 157 2.46 19.19 9.72
N ALA A 158 3.09 20.03 10.53
CA ALA A 158 2.51 20.86 11.57
C ALA A 158 3.47 22.03 11.82
N GLU A 159 3.12 22.97 12.70
CA GLU A 159 4.07 23.99 13.13
C GLU A 159 5.28 23.33 13.80
N PRO A 160 6.49 23.46 13.22
CA PRO A 160 7.69 22.87 13.80
C PRO A 160 8.11 23.66 15.03
N LEU A 161 8.56 22.96 16.06
CA LEU A 161 9.33 23.60 17.13
C LEU A 161 10.65 24.09 16.55
N TRP A 162 11.32 23.24 15.78
CA TRP A 162 12.63 23.46 15.19
C TRP A 162 12.58 23.06 13.71
N ASP A 163 13.21 23.86 12.85
CA ASP A 163 13.27 23.68 11.39
C ASP A 163 14.71 24.00 10.94
N LEU A 164 15.53 22.95 10.76
CA LEU A 164 16.99 23.06 10.61
C LEU A 164 17.49 22.39 9.34
N ARG A 165 18.18 23.15 8.49
CA ARG A 165 18.99 22.64 7.37
C ARG A 165 20.37 22.24 7.91
N ILE A 166 20.82 21.05 7.56
CA ILE A 166 22.19 20.58 7.82
C ILE A 166 22.90 20.51 6.48
N ASP A 167 23.90 21.36 6.31
CA ASP A 167 24.64 21.49 5.05
C ASP A 167 25.41 20.21 4.74
N ALA A 168 25.55 19.90 3.45
CA ALA A 168 26.32 18.77 2.94
C ALA A 168 27.69 18.65 3.64
N SER A 169 28.08 17.41 3.98
CA SER A 169 29.34 17.11 4.68
C SER A 169 29.47 17.65 6.11
N THR A 170 28.37 18.04 6.76
CA THR A 170 28.36 18.51 8.15
C THR A 170 27.42 17.69 9.04
N ALA A 171 27.41 17.97 10.35
CA ALA A 171 26.45 17.41 11.28
C ALA A 171 25.91 18.49 12.23
N SER A 172 24.77 18.22 12.85
CA SER A 172 24.23 19.05 13.92
C SER A 172 23.63 18.19 15.02
N SER A 173 23.85 18.60 16.26
CA SER A 173 23.26 17.99 17.45
C SER A 173 22.10 18.83 17.98
N TYR A 174 21.16 18.20 18.69
CA TYR A 174 19.94 18.84 19.20
C TYR A 174 19.31 18.01 20.31
N GLU A 175 18.47 18.63 21.14
CA GLU A 175 17.71 17.93 22.19
C GLU A 175 16.27 17.70 21.73
N ILE A 176 15.72 16.52 22.05
CA ILE A 176 14.30 16.21 21.88
C ILE A 176 13.74 15.64 23.18
N ARG A 177 12.55 16.09 23.58
CA ARG A 177 11.86 15.63 24.78
C ARG A 177 11.02 14.39 24.50
N ALA A 178 10.78 13.59 25.53
CA ALA A 178 9.92 12.42 25.44
C ALA A 178 8.57 12.76 24.77
N GLY A 179 8.18 11.96 23.78
CA GLY A 179 6.95 12.12 23.02
C GLY A 179 7.01 13.10 21.85
N GLN A 180 8.06 13.93 21.71
CA GLN A 180 8.27 14.76 20.52
C GLN A 180 8.63 13.91 19.30
N PHE A 181 8.42 14.47 18.12
CA PHE A 181 8.73 13.82 16.85
C PHE A 181 9.90 14.51 16.18
N VAL A 182 10.82 13.75 15.61
CA VAL A 182 11.88 14.24 14.73
C VAL A 182 11.66 13.68 13.33
N GLN A 183 11.63 14.56 12.34
CA GLN A 183 11.52 14.22 10.92
C GLN A 183 12.84 14.57 10.24
N ILE A 184 13.50 13.57 9.67
CA ILE A 184 14.75 13.70 8.94
C ILE A 184 14.42 13.52 7.45
N ILE A 185 14.70 14.55 6.65
CA ILE A 185 14.27 14.68 5.26
C ILE A 185 15.49 14.70 4.35
N ASP A 186 15.49 13.85 3.34
CA ASP A 186 16.39 13.95 2.19
C ASP A 186 15.90 15.07 1.26
N VAL A 187 16.74 16.08 1.04
CA VAL A 187 16.35 17.31 0.34
C VAL A 187 16.33 17.11 -1.16
N GLN A 188 17.33 16.43 -1.68
CA GLN A 188 17.59 16.34 -3.12
C GLN A 188 17.44 14.92 -3.65
N GLY A 189 17.13 13.96 -2.77
CA GLY A 189 17.16 12.54 -3.08
C GLY A 189 18.59 12.02 -3.02
N ARG A 190 18.70 10.72 -2.79
CA ARG A 190 19.96 9.98 -2.70
C ARG A 190 20.92 10.44 -1.61
N GLN A 191 20.55 11.38 -0.73
CA GLN A 191 21.40 11.77 0.39
C GLN A 191 21.14 10.88 1.59
N CYS A 192 22.20 10.30 2.14
CA CYS A 192 22.13 9.57 3.37
C CYS A 192 22.34 10.44 4.60
N SER A 193 21.71 10.04 5.71
CA SER A 193 21.88 10.66 7.01
C SER A 193 22.21 9.62 8.06
N ASP A 194 23.32 9.78 8.76
CA ASP A 194 23.52 9.03 9.98
C ASP A 194 22.76 9.73 11.11
N PHE A 195 22.08 8.97 11.96
CA PHE A 195 21.31 9.47 13.09
C PHE A 195 21.76 8.82 14.40
N LEU A 196 22.00 9.66 15.39
CA LEU A 196 22.33 9.27 16.76
C LEU A 196 21.22 9.75 17.70
N ALA A 197 20.92 8.92 18.71
CA ALA A 197 20.09 9.28 19.85
C ALA A 197 20.73 8.72 21.11
N LEU A 198 20.94 9.58 22.11
CA LEU A 198 21.49 9.24 23.41
C LEU A 198 20.49 9.62 24.51
N ASP A 199 20.32 8.75 25.51
CA ASP A 199 19.52 9.01 26.70
C ASP A 199 20.06 10.23 27.47
N ALA A 200 19.31 11.34 27.46
CA ALA A 200 19.76 12.60 28.05
C ALA A 200 20.00 12.47 29.56
N ARG A 201 19.18 11.69 30.27
CA ARG A 201 19.35 11.46 31.71
C ARG A 201 20.56 10.60 32.01
N GLY A 202 20.87 9.67 31.12
CA GLY A 202 22.11 8.91 31.14
C GLY A 202 23.32 9.84 31.08
N LEU A 203 23.31 10.77 30.11
CA LEU A 203 24.38 11.74 29.91
C LEU A 203 24.58 12.65 31.13
N ASP A 204 23.50 13.16 31.72
CA ASP A 204 23.56 13.94 32.97
C ASP A 204 24.22 13.14 34.12
N GLY A 205 24.00 11.82 34.13
CA GLY A 205 24.61 10.88 35.06
C GLY A 205 26.01 10.38 34.65
N GLY A 206 26.61 10.92 33.60
CA GLY A 206 27.94 10.53 33.09
C GLY A 206 27.98 9.20 32.33
N HIS A 207 26.83 8.70 31.85
CA HIS A 207 26.72 7.45 31.11
C HIS A 207 26.20 7.67 29.69
N GLU A 208 26.89 7.14 28.69
CA GLU A 208 26.53 7.30 27.28
C GLU A 208 25.72 6.10 26.76
N TYR A 209 24.41 6.12 26.97
CA TYR A 209 23.50 5.11 26.41
C TYR A 209 22.89 5.59 25.10
N GLY A 210 23.46 5.14 23.97
CA GLY A 210 22.98 5.44 22.63
C GLY A 210 22.24 4.27 21.98
N LEU A 211 21.77 4.50 20.75
CA LEU A 211 21.18 3.45 19.89
C LEU A 211 22.13 2.25 19.77
N ASP A 212 21.59 1.05 19.99
CA ASP A 212 22.32 -0.21 19.86
C ASP A 212 21.59 -1.13 18.87
N ALA A 213 22.19 -1.28 17.69
CA ALA A 213 21.61 -2.09 16.62
C ALA A 213 21.61 -3.59 16.97
N THR A 214 22.54 -4.07 17.80
CA THR A 214 22.61 -5.48 18.22
C THR A 214 21.46 -5.83 19.14
N THR A 215 21.21 -5.01 20.16
CA THR A 215 20.06 -5.14 21.06
C THR A 215 18.77 -4.98 20.29
N THR A 216 18.68 -3.99 19.40
CA THR A 216 17.50 -3.77 18.56
C THR A 216 17.16 -5.01 17.72
N ARG A 217 18.12 -5.59 17.01
CA ARG A 217 17.91 -6.82 16.22
C ARG A 217 17.57 -8.03 17.08
N THR A 218 18.17 -8.12 18.27
CA THR A 218 17.92 -9.24 19.21
C THR A 218 16.48 -9.21 19.74
N ILE A 219 15.92 -8.02 19.98
CA ILE A 219 14.55 -7.85 20.47
C ILE A 219 13.53 -7.90 19.32
N GLY A 220 13.81 -7.19 18.23
CA GLY A 220 12.86 -7.02 17.13
C GLY A 220 12.88 -8.12 16.07
N GLY A 221 13.97 -8.90 15.97
CA GLY A 221 14.14 -9.97 14.98
C GLY A 221 14.34 -9.53 13.53
N GLY A 222 14.00 -8.27 13.20
CA GLY A 222 14.24 -7.67 11.88
C GLY A 222 15.62 -7.03 11.75
N ALA A 223 16.07 -6.81 10.51
CA ALA A 223 17.31 -6.09 10.21
C ALA A 223 17.32 -4.67 10.80
N TYR A 224 16.18 -3.99 10.73
CA TYR A 224 15.92 -2.70 11.34
C TYR A 224 14.41 -2.55 11.61
N PRO A 225 14.01 -1.76 12.62
CA PRO A 225 12.63 -1.41 12.89
C PRO A 225 11.88 -0.79 11.70
N GLN A 226 10.58 -1.07 11.64
CA GLN A 226 9.64 -0.50 10.67
C GLN A 226 8.39 0.02 11.40
N PRO A 227 7.66 1.00 10.84
CA PRO A 227 6.43 1.50 11.45
C PRO A 227 5.48 0.36 11.88
N GLY A 228 5.02 0.37 13.13
CA GLY A 228 4.14 -0.66 13.68
C GLY A 228 4.72 -1.38 14.91
N LEU A 229 4.30 -2.62 15.14
CA LEU A 229 4.58 -3.38 16.37
C LEU A 229 6.08 -3.52 16.68
N PHE A 230 6.90 -3.67 15.63
CA PHE A 230 8.36 -3.82 15.72
C PHE A 230 9.12 -2.51 15.43
N GLY A 231 8.49 -1.36 15.67
CA GLY A 231 9.01 -0.04 15.28
C GLY A 231 10.02 0.62 16.22
N LYS A 232 10.50 -0.04 17.27
CA LYS A 232 11.36 0.60 18.29
C LYS A 232 12.84 0.28 18.12
N PHE A 233 13.67 1.30 18.28
CA PHE A 233 15.11 1.17 18.49
C PHE A 233 15.44 1.23 19.98
N PHE A 234 16.41 0.42 20.39
CA PHE A 234 16.78 0.23 21.79
C PHE A 234 18.24 0.63 22.05
N ASP A 235 18.54 0.97 23.30
CA ASP A 235 19.91 1.09 23.80
C ASP A 235 20.48 -0.26 24.27
N SER A 236 21.74 -0.26 24.72
CA SER A 236 22.41 -1.45 25.24
C SER A 236 21.81 -2.04 26.52
N ARG A 237 20.89 -1.32 27.19
CA ARG A 237 20.11 -1.77 28.35
C ARG A 237 18.72 -2.29 27.96
N ALA A 238 18.45 -2.45 26.66
CA ALA A 238 17.14 -2.79 26.12
C ALA A 238 16.04 -1.78 26.47
N GLN A 239 16.39 -0.51 26.69
CA GLN A 239 15.42 0.57 26.85
C GLN A 239 15.12 1.21 25.49
N PRO A 240 13.85 1.45 25.13
CA PRO A 240 13.51 2.08 23.86
C PRO A 240 13.92 3.55 23.87
N LEU A 241 14.61 3.99 22.83
CA LEU A 241 15.00 5.40 22.65
C LEU A 241 14.07 6.11 21.67
N VAL A 242 13.84 5.51 20.50
CA VAL A 242 12.96 6.08 19.47
C VAL A 242 12.07 5.01 18.85
N GLU A 243 10.91 5.43 18.35
CA GLU A 243 9.95 4.63 17.61
C GLU A 243 9.77 5.19 16.20
N VAL A 244 9.87 4.37 15.17
CA VAL A 244 9.60 4.75 13.79
C VAL A 244 8.10 4.93 13.61
N VAL A 245 7.69 6.16 13.28
CA VAL A 245 6.27 6.51 13.06
C VAL A 245 5.95 6.53 11.58
N ARG A 246 6.79 7.17 10.76
CA ARG A 246 6.65 7.17 9.30
C ARG A 246 7.98 6.89 8.63
N ASP A 247 7.92 6.14 7.55
CA ASP A 247 9.08 5.84 6.71
C ASP A 247 8.64 5.86 5.25
N THR A 248 9.10 6.83 4.46
CA THR A 248 8.72 6.94 3.03
C THR A 248 9.65 6.19 2.08
N VAL A 249 10.68 5.52 2.62
CA VAL A 249 11.74 4.86 1.83
C VAL A 249 11.78 3.35 2.08
N GLY A 250 11.68 2.91 3.33
CA GLY A 250 11.68 1.49 3.72
C GLY A 250 13.05 0.81 3.66
N ARG A 251 14.11 1.56 3.35
CA ARG A 251 15.48 1.04 3.16
C ARG A 251 16.47 1.87 3.97
N HIS A 252 17.08 1.23 4.95
CA HIS A 252 18.01 1.83 5.91
C HIS A 252 19.11 0.86 6.28
N ASP A 253 20.15 1.39 6.93
CA ASP A 253 21.29 0.64 7.41
C ASP A 253 21.40 0.72 8.95
N THR A 254 21.65 -0.44 9.57
CA THR A 254 22.01 -0.56 11.00
C THR A 254 23.18 -1.52 11.22
N PHE A 255 23.89 -1.86 10.14
CA PHE A 255 24.96 -2.83 10.08
C PHE A 255 26.34 -2.15 10.14
N ALA A 256 26.51 -1.03 9.44
CA ALA A 256 27.78 -0.31 9.37
C ALA A 256 27.86 0.84 10.39
N LEU A 257 29.07 1.34 10.60
CA LEU A 257 29.31 2.57 11.35
C LEU A 257 29.03 3.78 10.44
N ALA A 258 28.76 4.94 11.04
CA ALA A 258 28.91 6.20 10.33
C ALA A 258 30.34 6.31 9.78
N CYS A 259 30.53 6.92 8.61
CA CYS A 259 31.84 6.97 7.96
C CYS A 259 32.92 7.57 8.89
N THR A 260 34.16 7.10 8.76
CA THR A 260 35.27 7.40 9.69
C THR A 260 36.50 7.88 8.93
N ALA A 261 37.40 8.60 9.60
CA ALA A 261 38.70 8.96 9.02
C ALA A 261 39.50 7.74 8.57
N LYS A 262 39.41 6.61 9.30
CA LYS A 262 40.07 5.36 8.94
C LYS A 262 39.49 4.75 7.65
N TYR A 263 38.17 4.74 7.51
CA TYR A 263 37.46 4.25 6.32
C TYR A 263 38.07 4.89 5.07
N TYR A 264 38.04 6.22 4.98
CA TYR A 264 38.58 6.93 3.83
C TYR A 264 40.09 6.73 3.64
N ALA A 265 40.87 6.74 4.72
CA ALA A 265 42.32 6.53 4.63
C ALA A 265 42.68 5.15 4.06
N ASP A 266 41.96 4.09 4.46
CA ASP A 266 42.18 2.73 3.95
C ASP A 266 41.79 2.61 2.46
N PHE A 267 40.85 3.42 1.98
CA PHE A 267 40.49 3.54 0.55
C PHE A 267 41.41 4.49 -0.25
N GLY A 268 42.41 5.10 0.39
CA GLY A 268 43.38 5.98 -0.27
C GLY A 268 43.03 7.47 -0.27
N TYR A 269 42.06 7.89 0.56
CA TYR A 269 41.60 9.27 0.70
C TYR A 269 41.89 9.83 2.12
N PRO A 270 43.17 9.96 2.52
CA PRO A 270 43.50 10.48 3.85
C PRO A 270 43.07 11.94 4.02
N GLY A 271 42.47 12.26 5.17
CA GLY A 271 42.02 13.62 5.49
C GLY A 271 40.63 13.97 4.95
N HIS A 272 39.92 13.00 4.35
CA HIS A 272 38.54 13.18 3.93
C HIS A 272 37.62 13.52 5.11
N VAL A 273 36.67 14.43 4.89
CA VAL A 273 35.64 14.77 5.89
C VAL A 273 34.79 13.53 6.18
N ASN A 274 34.39 13.33 7.43
CA ASN A 274 33.63 12.14 7.82
C ASN A 274 32.62 12.45 8.92
N CYS A 275 31.54 11.67 8.95
CA CYS A 275 30.45 11.83 9.90
C CYS A 275 30.89 11.63 11.34
N THR A 276 31.82 10.70 11.59
CA THR A 276 32.30 10.42 12.95
C THR A 276 32.95 11.65 13.59
N ASP A 277 33.85 12.33 12.88
CA ASP A 277 34.51 13.54 13.37
C ASP A 277 33.51 14.71 13.49
N ASN A 278 32.58 14.83 12.53
CA ASN A 278 31.49 15.80 12.61
C ASN A 278 30.60 15.59 13.85
N PHE A 279 30.28 14.34 14.20
CA PHE A 279 29.54 14.02 15.42
C PHE A 279 30.34 14.32 16.67
N ASN A 280 31.62 13.94 16.73
CA ASN A 280 32.49 14.25 17.86
C ASN A 280 32.52 15.76 18.14
N ALA A 281 32.64 16.59 17.10
CA ALA A 281 32.66 18.04 17.22
C ALA A 281 31.33 18.60 17.78
N THR A 282 30.19 18.11 17.29
CA THR A 282 28.87 18.66 17.66
C THR A 282 28.35 18.13 19.00
N LEU A 283 28.74 16.91 19.39
CA LEU A 283 28.32 16.27 20.64
C LEU A 283 29.21 16.66 21.83
N ALA A 284 30.42 17.18 21.61
CA ALA A 284 31.34 17.61 22.68
C ALA A 284 30.70 18.62 23.65
N ARG A 285 29.79 19.48 23.16
CA ARG A 285 29.06 20.45 24.01
C ARG A 285 28.12 19.81 25.04
N PHE A 286 27.76 18.55 24.84
CA PHE A 286 26.95 17.74 25.75
C PHE A 286 27.83 16.83 26.64
N GLY A 287 29.15 17.00 26.62
CA GLY A 287 30.09 16.19 27.41
C GLY A 287 30.27 14.76 26.90
N VAL A 288 29.77 14.46 25.69
CA VAL A 288 29.93 13.14 25.06
C VAL A 288 31.38 12.96 24.60
N ALA A 289 31.99 11.82 24.95
CA ALA A 289 33.35 11.49 24.58
C ALA A 289 33.47 11.23 23.07
N ALA A 290 34.57 11.72 22.48
CA ALA A 290 34.87 11.47 21.08
C ALA A 290 35.12 9.97 20.83
N ARG A 291 34.64 9.46 19.69
CA ARG A 291 34.80 8.05 19.27
C ARG A 291 35.49 7.97 17.92
N ALA A 292 36.19 6.86 17.68
CA ALA A 292 36.82 6.58 16.39
C ALA A 292 35.83 6.08 15.32
N GLY A 293 34.60 5.75 15.73
CA GLY A 293 33.49 5.37 14.86
C GLY A 293 32.20 5.31 15.67
N TRP A 294 31.09 5.74 15.07
CA TRP A 294 29.78 5.75 15.71
C TRP A 294 28.89 4.64 15.15
N PRO A 295 28.31 3.77 15.99
CA PRO A 295 27.19 2.93 15.58
C PRO A 295 25.96 3.84 15.47
N ALA A 296 25.56 4.12 14.23
CA ALA A 296 24.45 5.03 13.94
C ALA A 296 23.29 4.28 13.29
N LEU A 297 22.12 4.91 13.34
CA LEU A 297 21.03 4.58 12.43
C LEU A 297 21.31 5.32 11.12
N ASN A 298 21.76 4.59 10.12
CA ASN A 298 22.18 5.11 8.82
C ASN A 298 20.93 5.18 7.91
N LEU A 299 20.23 6.31 7.95
CA LEU A 299 18.99 6.53 7.19
C LEU A 299 19.27 6.69 5.69
N PHE A 300 18.37 6.14 4.87
CA PHE A 300 18.37 6.12 3.41
C PHE A 300 19.42 5.24 2.74
N TYR A 301 20.44 4.78 3.47
CA TYR A 301 21.45 3.88 2.91
C TYR A 301 20.83 2.59 2.35
N ASN A 302 21.22 2.27 1.11
CA ASN A 302 20.86 1.03 0.45
C ASN A 302 21.98 -0.01 0.62
N THR A 303 22.11 -0.53 1.84
CA THR A 303 23.01 -1.65 2.14
C THR A 303 22.26 -2.96 2.38
N ALA A 304 22.96 -4.08 2.18
CA ALA A 304 22.44 -5.43 2.37
C ALA A 304 23.58 -6.41 2.64
N PHE A 305 23.24 -7.64 3.04
CA PHE A 305 24.14 -8.78 2.89
C PHE A 305 23.68 -9.64 1.72
N ASP A 306 24.61 -9.94 0.82
CA ASP A 306 24.34 -10.82 -0.32
C ASP A 306 24.38 -12.31 0.07
N ALA A 307 24.13 -13.19 -0.90
CA ALA A 307 24.19 -14.64 -0.71
C ALA A 307 25.60 -15.17 -0.38
N ALA A 308 26.65 -14.37 -0.62
CA ALA A 308 28.04 -14.66 -0.26
C ALA A 308 28.43 -14.05 1.11
N HIS A 309 27.45 -13.58 1.87
CA HIS A 309 27.62 -12.95 3.18
C HIS A 309 28.50 -11.70 3.15
N GLN A 310 28.55 -11.00 2.00
CA GLN A 310 29.26 -9.73 1.87
C GLN A 310 28.31 -8.57 2.14
N LEU A 311 28.78 -7.56 2.89
CA LEU A 311 28.09 -6.29 2.99
C LEU A 311 28.21 -5.58 1.63
N THR A 312 27.08 -5.31 1.01
CA THR A 312 26.97 -4.58 -0.26
C THR A 312 26.31 -3.24 -0.03
N SER A 313 26.71 -2.20 -0.77
CA SER A 313 26.07 -0.89 -0.85
C SER A 313 25.72 -0.55 -2.30
N ASP A 314 24.68 0.25 -2.49
CA ASP A 314 24.25 0.78 -3.78
C ASP A 314 23.58 2.15 -3.58
N GLU A 315 23.15 2.81 -4.66
CA GLU A 315 22.50 4.11 -4.60
C GLU A 315 21.24 4.06 -3.72
N PRO A 316 21.02 5.05 -2.83
CA PRO A 316 19.81 5.13 -2.02
C PRO A 316 18.54 5.23 -2.86
N TRP A 317 17.44 4.74 -2.29
CA TRP A 317 16.11 4.81 -2.92
C TRP A 317 15.39 6.14 -2.67
N SER A 318 15.91 6.96 -1.76
CA SER A 318 15.30 8.22 -1.35
C SER A 318 15.23 9.22 -2.50
N ARG A 319 14.12 9.95 -2.54
CA ARG A 319 13.84 11.03 -3.49
C ARG A 319 13.80 12.38 -2.78
N PRO A 320 13.85 13.50 -3.53
CA PRO A 320 13.62 14.81 -2.93
C PRO A 320 12.35 14.81 -2.07
N GLY A 321 12.49 15.19 -0.80
CA GLY A 321 11.40 15.26 0.16
C GLY A 321 11.05 13.96 0.88
N ASP A 322 11.69 12.83 0.55
CA ASP A 322 11.54 11.60 1.32
C ASP A 322 12.07 11.77 2.73
N TYR A 323 11.46 11.08 3.70
CA TYR A 323 11.78 11.28 5.09
C TYR A 323 11.52 10.05 5.96
N VAL A 324 12.20 10.03 7.10
CA VAL A 324 11.86 9.18 8.24
C VAL A 324 11.42 10.06 9.40
N MET A 325 10.34 9.66 10.06
CA MET A 325 9.82 10.32 11.26
C MET A 325 9.90 9.38 12.45
N LEU A 326 10.60 9.82 13.48
CA LEU A 326 10.82 9.10 14.71
C LEU A 326 10.14 9.82 15.88
N ARG A 327 9.56 9.07 16.82
CA ARG A 327 9.05 9.59 18.08
C ARG A 327 10.01 9.25 19.21
N ALA A 328 10.37 10.23 20.02
CA ALA A 328 11.21 10.02 21.19
C ALA A 328 10.45 9.24 22.29
N CYS A 329 11.01 8.14 22.77
CA CYS A 329 10.45 7.37 23.89
C CYS A 329 10.89 7.91 25.27
N THR A 330 11.99 8.66 25.31
CA THR A 330 12.54 9.33 26.49
C THR A 330 13.10 10.70 26.08
N ASP A 331 13.66 11.45 27.02
CA ASP A 331 14.41 12.67 26.73
C ASP A 331 15.76 12.28 26.09
N LEU A 332 16.10 12.87 24.94
CA LEU A 332 17.26 12.48 24.15
C LEU A 332 18.13 13.67 23.75
N VAL A 333 19.43 13.43 23.69
CA VAL A 333 20.37 14.22 22.88
C VAL A 333 20.55 13.48 21.56
N CYS A 334 20.21 14.12 20.46
CA CYS A 334 20.30 13.57 19.11
C CYS A 334 21.37 14.29 18.28
N ALA A 335 21.82 13.62 17.23
CA ALA A 335 22.59 14.25 16.16
C ALA A 335 22.26 13.62 14.81
N SER A 336 22.22 14.44 13.76
CA SER A 336 22.10 13.99 12.38
C SER A 336 23.25 14.54 11.54
N SER A 337 23.71 13.76 10.56
CA SER A 337 24.74 14.17 9.58
C SER A 337 24.17 14.25 8.17
N ALA A 338 24.63 15.21 7.37
CA ALA A 338 24.57 15.08 5.91
C ALA A 338 25.87 14.38 5.49
N CYS A 339 25.80 13.08 5.20
CA CYS A 339 26.96 12.24 4.93
C CYS A 339 27.87 12.84 3.82
N PRO A 340 29.19 12.97 4.06
CA PRO A 340 30.14 13.49 3.08
C PRO A 340 30.60 12.46 2.05
N ASP A 341 30.15 11.20 2.14
CA ASP A 341 30.72 10.13 1.32
C ASP A 341 30.44 10.34 -0.17
N ASP A 342 31.51 10.53 -0.92
CA ASP A 342 31.52 10.72 -2.37
C ASP A 342 32.45 9.71 -3.08
N ILE A 343 32.99 8.72 -2.35
CA ILE A 343 33.90 7.72 -2.90
C ILE A 343 33.17 6.42 -3.28
N ASP A 344 31.92 6.27 -2.87
CA ASP A 344 31.06 5.12 -3.13
C ASP A 344 29.59 5.55 -3.43
N PRO A 345 28.67 4.62 -3.74
CA PRO A 345 27.32 4.97 -4.18
C PRO A 345 26.41 5.53 -3.07
N ALA A 346 26.85 5.56 -1.80
CA ALA A 346 26.02 5.90 -0.64
C ALA A 346 25.30 7.24 -0.74
N ASN A 347 25.87 8.25 -1.42
CA ASN A 347 25.19 9.51 -1.68
C ASN A 347 24.99 9.80 -3.18
N GLY A 348 24.97 8.75 -4.02
CA GLY A 348 25.03 8.92 -5.48
C GLY A 348 26.25 9.74 -5.93
N TRP A 349 27.37 9.62 -5.22
CA TRP A 349 28.62 10.38 -5.43
C TRP A 349 28.48 11.90 -5.34
N THR A 350 27.35 12.42 -4.86
CA THR A 350 27.08 13.86 -4.81
C THR A 350 26.48 14.21 -3.45
N PRO A 351 27.31 14.48 -2.43
CA PRO A 351 26.82 14.92 -1.12
C PRO A 351 25.96 16.18 -1.24
N THR A 352 24.75 16.11 -0.69
CA THR A 352 23.78 17.19 -0.60
C THR A 352 23.33 17.38 0.85
N ASP A 353 22.44 18.36 1.06
CA ASP A 353 21.99 18.71 2.40
C ASP A 353 20.90 17.75 2.89
N ILE A 354 20.71 17.68 4.22
CA ILE A 354 19.51 17.10 4.83
C ILE A 354 18.68 18.17 5.53
N HIS A 355 17.45 17.83 5.91
CA HIS A 355 16.63 18.67 6.77
C HIS A 355 16.17 17.94 8.01
N VAL A 356 16.09 18.65 9.12
CA VAL A 356 15.54 18.13 10.37
C VAL A 356 14.43 19.04 10.87
N ARG A 357 13.26 18.46 11.11
CA ARG A 357 12.13 19.11 11.78
C ARG A 357 11.82 18.43 13.10
N VAL A 358 11.51 19.22 14.12
CA VAL A 358 11.02 18.69 15.40
C VAL A 358 9.59 19.17 15.62
N TYR A 359 8.68 18.26 15.92
CA TYR A 359 7.29 18.57 16.22
C TYR A 359 6.95 18.26 17.67
N ASP A 360 6.02 19.05 18.21
CA ASP A 360 5.57 18.91 19.59
C ASP A 360 4.80 17.59 19.85
N SER A 361 4.90 17.08 21.08
CA SER A 361 4.24 15.85 21.53
C SER A 361 2.71 15.89 21.51
N THR A 362 2.12 17.09 21.47
CA THR A 362 0.67 17.27 21.33
C THR A 362 0.17 17.02 19.91
N ARG A 363 1.06 16.98 18.91
CA ARG A 363 0.70 16.66 17.52
C ARG A 363 0.32 15.18 17.37
N ARG A 364 -0.37 14.89 16.28
CA ARG A 364 -0.84 13.55 15.93
C ARG A 364 -0.42 13.26 14.50
N PHE A 365 0.39 12.22 14.33
CA PHE A 365 0.80 11.70 13.04
C PHE A 365 0.37 10.25 12.94
N SER A 366 -0.12 9.85 11.77
CA SER A 366 -0.40 8.45 11.48
C SER A 366 0.88 7.65 11.42
N VAL A 367 0.85 6.43 11.96
CA VAL A 367 1.87 5.42 11.67
C VAL A 367 1.70 4.99 10.21
N ALA A 368 2.74 5.04 9.40
CA ALA A 368 2.64 4.76 7.96
C ALA A 368 3.95 4.37 7.29
N VAL A 369 3.86 3.54 6.25
CA VAL A 369 4.95 3.25 5.30
C VAL A 369 4.63 3.94 3.97
N GLY A 370 5.64 4.42 3.26
CA GLY A 370 5.47 4.99 1.92
C GLY A 370 5.47 3.90 0.85
N HIS A 371 4.48 3.96 -0.04
CA HIS A 371 4.37 3.09 -1.20
C HIS A 371 4.37 3.92 -2.49
N ARG A 372 5.07 3.45 -3.51
CA ARG A 372 5.08 4.08 -4.83
C ARG A 372 4.47 3.12 -5.84
N LEU A 373 3.43 3.58 -6.52
CA LEU A 373 2.75 2.80 -7.55
C LEU A 373 3.65 2.51 -8.76
N THR A 374 4.52 3.47 -9.09
CA THR A 374 5.50 3.34 -10.18
C THR A 374 6.83 3.94 -9.74
N PRO A 375 7.92 3.65 -10.46
CA PRO A 375 9.20 4.31 -10.25
C PRO A 375 9.16 5.83 -10.36
N ASP A 376 8.12 6.47 -10.89
CA ASP A 376 8.04 7.94 -10.98
C ASP A 376 6.92 8.54 -10.11
N SER A 377 6.17 7.71 -9.37
CA SER A 377 5.07 8.17 -8.51
C SER A 377 5.57 8.78 -7.21
N GLU A 378 4.88 9.83 -6.74
CA GLU A 378 4.97 10.32 -5.35
C GLU A 378 4.58 9.22 -4.34
N PRO A 379 5.12 9.25 -3.10
CA PRO A 379 4.85 8.21 -2.14
C PRO A 379 3.45 8.41 -1.57
N VAL A 380 2.67 7.33 -1.52
CA VAL A 380 1.38 7.28 -0.85
C VAL A 380 1.58 6.54 0.47
N LEU A 381 1.22 7.19 1.57
CA LEU A 381 1.34 6.61 2.90
C LEU A 381 0.29 5.52 3.13
N THR A 382 0.69 4.45 3.83
CA THR A 382 -0.22 3.45 4.38
C THR A 382 -1.32 4.14 5.20
N LYS A 383 -2.56 3.70 5.05
CA LYS A 383 -3.72 4.30 5.72
C LYS A 383 -4.63 3.26 6.38
N PRO A 384 -5.39 3.64 7.40
CA PRO A 384 -6.41 2.77 7.98
C PRO A 384 -7.59 2.58 7.02
N THR A 385 -8.31 1.48 7.20
CA THR A 385 -9.66 1.31 6.64
C THR A 385 -10.68 2.05 7.52
N ALA A 386 -11.95 2.08 7.08
CA ALA A 386 -13.04 2.65 7.89
C ALA A 386 -13.49 1.75 9.05
N PHE A 387 -13.00 0.52 9.11
CA PHE A 387 -13.23 -0.39 10.23
C PHE A 387 -12.11 -0.32 11.28
N ALA A 388 -11.07 0.49 11.05
CA ALA A 388 -9.88 0.53 11.89
C ALA A 388 -10.14 0.87 13.37
N SER A 389 -11.17 1.68 13.67
CA SER A 389 -11.55 1.96 15.06
C SER A 389 -12.06 0.70 15.77
N ARG A 390 -12.80 -0.16 15.07
CA ARG A 390 -13.37 -1.40 15.60
C ARG A 390 -12.34 -2.52 15.63
N THR A 391 -11.57 -2.70 14.57
CA THR A 391 -10.52 -3.71 14.55
C THR A 391 -9.37 -3.35 15.50
N GLY A 392 -9.00 -2.07 15.61
CA GLY A 392 -7.98 -1.58 16.55
C GLY A 392 -8.39 -1.63 18.02
N ALA A 393 -9.70 -1.75 18.32
CA ALA A 393 -10.17 -2.03 19.67
C ALA A 393 -9.96 -3.51 20.07
N LEU A 394 -9.74 -4.39 19.10
CA LEU A 394 -9.60 -5.84 19.30
C LEU A 394 -8.16 -6.34 19.12
N THR A 395 -7.25 -5.53 18.59
CA THR A 395 -5.85 -5.90 18.40
C THR A 395 -4.94 -4.69 18.23
N SER A 396 -3.66 -4.89 18.51
CA SER A 396 -2.56 -4.00 18.09
C SER A 396 -1.64 -4.66 17.06
N ASN A 397 -1.90 -5.91 16.68
CA ASN A 397 -1.12 -6.68 15.71
C ASN A 397 -1.61 -6.39 14.27
N PHE A 398 -1.08 -5.32 13.69
CA PHE A 398 -1.34 -4.92 12.31
C PHE A 398 -0.12 -5.16 11.42
N THR A 399 -0.38 -5.48 10.16
CA THR A 399 0.61 -5.49 9.09
C THR A 399 0.15 -4.60 7.94
N ASP A 400 1.10 -4.11 7.16
CA ASP A 400 0.79 -3.48 5.89
C ASP A 400 0.33 -4.53 4.87
N TYR A 401 -0.72 -4.20 4.15
CA TYR A 401 -1.19 -4.88 2.95
C TYR A 401 -1.35 -3.86 1.83
N GLN A 402 -0.30 -3.71 1.03
CA GLN A 402 -0.27 -2.87 -0.18
C GLN A 402 -0.64 -1.39 0.07
N GLY A 403 -0.37 -0.83 1.25
CA GLY A 403 -0.74 0.54 1.63
C GLY A 403 -1.99 0.66 2.51
N TYR A 404 -2.47 -0.44 3.10
CA TYR A 404 -3.48 -0.40 4.16
C TYR A 404 -3.04 -1.18 5.40
N TRP A 405 -3.37 -0.66 6.58
CA TRP A 405 -3.18 -1.39 7.83
C TRP A 405 -4.30 -2.41 8.03
N LEU A 406 -3.94 -3.70 8.08
CA LEU A 406 -4.88 -4.80 8.33
C LEU A 406 -4.48 -5.64 9.55
N PRO A 407 -5.45 -6.17 10.31
CA PRO A 407 -5.19 -7.07 11.43
C PRO A 407 -4.55 -8.39 10.98
N ASN A 408 -3.41 -8.72 11.57
CA ASN A 408 -2.75 -10.00 11.32
C ASN A 408 -3.37 -11.13 12.19
N SER A 409 -3.66 -10.81 13.46
CA SER A 409 -4.40 -11.65 14.41
C SER A 409 -5.11 -10.79 15.46
N PHE A 410 -6.07 -11.37 16.20
CA PHE A 410 -6.84 -10.67 17.22
C PHE A 410 -6.56 -11.17 18.64
N ASP A 411 -6.48 -10.23 19.58
CA ASP A 411 -6.22 -10.52 20.99
C ASP A 411 -7.41 -11.29 21.59
N GLY A 412 -7.13 -12.26 22.48
CA GLY A 412 -8.16 -13.11 23.10
C GLY A 412 -8.72 -14.23 22.22
N HIS A 413 -8.54 -14.17 20.90
CA HIS A 413 -8.88 -15.25 19.96
C HIS A 413 -7.63 -16.01 19.51
N GLY A 414 -6.69 -15.29 18.88
CA GLY A 414 -5.55 -15.86 18.19
C GLY A 414 -5.94 -16.70 16.95
N PRO A 415 -4.97 -16.98 16.06
CA PRO A 415 -5.26 -17.52 14.72
C PRO A 415 -6.06 -18.84 14.73
N GLN A 416 -5.83 -19.69 15.74
CA GLN A 416 -6.52 -20.97 15.86
C GLN A 416 -8.01 -20.81 16.17
N GLN A 417 -8.40 -19.91 17.10
CA GLN A 417 -9.82 -19.73 17.42
C GLN A 417 -10.55 -19.01 16.29
N GLU A 418 -9.90 -18.05 15.64
CA GLU A 418 -10.41 -17.35 14.46
C GLU A 418 -10.69 -18.36 13.33
N TYR A 419 -9.74 -19.27 13.06
CA TYR A 419 -9.88 -20.37 12.11
C TYR A 419 -11.09 -21.25 12.44
N TRP A 420 -11.22 -21.74 13.67
CA TRP A 420 -12.33 -22.61 14.07
C TRP A 420 -13.68 -21.89 14.04
N ALA A 421 -13.71 -20.59 14.35
CA ALA A 421 -14.92 -19.79 14.22
C ALA A 421 -15.37 -19.72 12.75
N CYS A 422 -14.48 -19.46 11.80
CA CYS A 422 -14.81 -19.48 10.39
C CYS A 422 -15.27 -20.87 9.91
N ARG A 423 -14.58 -21.93 10.35
CA ARG A 423 -14.84 -23.31 9.88
C ARG A 423 -16.15 -23.91 10.44
N GLU A 424 -16.51 -23.56 11.67
CA GLU A 424 -17.63 -24.20 12.38
C GLU A 424 -18.83 -23.28 12.62
N ARG A 425 -18.64 -21.96 12.58
CA ARG A 425 -19.64 -20.96 12.98
C ARG A 425 -19.69 -19.81 11.97
N ALA A 426 -19.23 -18.63 12.36
CA ALA A 426 -19.03 -17.49 11.48
C ALA A 426 -17.81 -16.69 11.95
N ALA A 427 -17.14 -16.03 11.02
CA ALA A 427 -16.10 -15.05 11.30
C ALA A 427 -16.26 -13.81 10.42
N VAL A 428 -15.80 -12.66 10.91
CA VAL A 428 -15.85 -11.37 10.21
C VAL A 428 -14.44 -10.85 9.95
N MET A 429 -14.16 -10.47 8.70
CA MET A 429 -12.86 -9.97 8.26
C MET A 429 -13.01 -8.63 7.54
N ASP A 430 -12.11 -7.70 7.78
CA ASP A 430 -11.97 -6.50 6.95
C ASP A 430 -11.25 -6.83 5.63
N LEU A 431 -11.93 -6.60 4.50
CA LEU A 431 -11.42 -6.79 3.15
C LEU A 431 -11.36 -5.47 2.36
N SER A 432 -11.44 -4.33 3.05
CA SER A 432 -11.48 -3.00 2.43
C SER A 432 -10.23 -2.71 1.60
N ALA A 433 -9.10 -3.33 1.95
CA ALA A 433 -7.82 -3.16 1.26
C ALA A 433 -7.72 -3.86 -0.10
N LEU A 434 -8.72 -4.63 -0.56
CA LEU A 434 -8.74 -5.07 -1.96
C LEU A 434 -9.03 -3.88 -2.87
N ARG A 435 -8.31 -3.77 -3.99
CA ARG A 435 -8.38 -2.61 -4.90
C ARG A 435 -9.63 -2.69 -5.74
N LYS A 436 -10.44 -1.62 -5.71
CA LYS A 436 -11.74 -1.54 -6.37
C LYS A 436 -11.69 -0.48 -7.44
N PHE A 437 -12.11 -0.84 -8.65
CA PHE A 437 -12.18 0.08 -9.79
C PHE A 437 -13.57 -0.01 -10.43
N GLU A 438 -14.23 1.13 -10.61
CA GLU A 438 -15.38 1.24 -11.49
C GLU A 438 -14.88 1.38 -12.93
N VAL A 439 -15.26 0.43 -13.78
CA VAL A 439 -15.01 0.45 -15.23
C VAL A 439 -16.32 0.85 -15.89
N LEU A 440 -16.40 2.11 -16.28
CA LEU A 440 -17.63 2.78 -16.70
C LEU A 440 -17.59 3.08 -18.18
N GLY A 441 -18.75 3.07 -18.82
CA GLY A 441 -18.95 3.58 -20.18
C GLY A 441 -19.14 2.50 -21.25
N PRO A 442 -19.61 2.90 -22.45
CA PRO A 442 -19.90 1.98 -23.55
C PRO A 442 -18.76 1.01 -23.93
N ASP A 443 -17.50 1.44 -23.78
CA ASP A 443 -16.34 0.62 -24.13
C ASP A 443 -15.87 -0.30 -22.98
N ALA A 444 -16.52 -0.27 -21.82
CA ALA A 444 -16.10 -1.03 -20.63
C ALA A 444 -16.07 -2.55 -20.85
N GLU A 445 -17.12 -3.12 -21.47
CA GLU A 445 -17.16 -4.56 -21.78
C GLU A 445 -16.06 -4.92 -22.78
N ALA A 446 -15.81 -4.08 -23.78
CA ALA A 446 -14.77 -4.31 -24.79
C ALA A 446 -13.36 -4.30 -24.18
N LEU A 447 -13.08 -3.33 -23.30
CA LEU A 447 -11.84 -3.26 -22.55
C LEU A 447 -11.62 -4.54 -21.74
N LEU A 448 -12.58 -4.89 -20.87
CA LEU A 448 -12.48 -6.06 -19.99
C LEU A 448 -12.43 -7.38 -20.79
N GLN A 449 -13.12 -7.46 -21.93
CA GLN A 449 -13.04 -8.61 -22.83
C GLN A 449 -11.64 -8.76 -23.43
N ALA A 450 -10.97 -7.66 -23.79
CA ALA A 450 -9.63 -7.68 -24.37
C ALA A 450 -8.53 -7.92 -23.32
N THR A 451 -8.79 -7.62 -22.04
CA THR A 451 -7.76 -7.66 -21.01
C THR A 451 -7.82 -8.86 -20.07
N LEU A 452 -8.99 -9.46 -19.89
CA LEU A 452 -9.18 -10.57 -18.95
C LEU A 452 -9.15 -11.91 -19.65
N THR A 453 -8.73 -12.97 -18.96
CA THR A 453 -8.74 -14.33 -19.53
C THR A 453 -10.16 -14.88 -19.69
N ARG A 454 -11.10 -14.51 -18.79
CA ARG A 454 -12.51 -14.90 -18.86
C ARG A 454 -13.28 -14.18 -19.96
N ASP A 455 -14.36 -14.82 -20.41
CA ASP A 455 -15.30 -14.24 -21.36
C ASP A 455 -16.33 -13.37 -20.62
N ILE A 456 -16.12 -12.06 -20.68
CA ILE A 456 -16.91 -11.04 -19.97
C ILE A 456 -18.27 -10.84 -20.61
N ARG A 457 -18.38 -11.06 -21.94
CA ARG A 457 -19.65 -10.96 -22.68
C ARG A 457 -20.70 -11.96 -22.18
N ARG A 458 -20.26 -13.07 -21.59
CA ARG A 458 -21.14 -14.11 -21.00
C ARG A 458 -21.60 -13.79 -19.59
N LEU A 459 -21.04 -12.77 -18.96
CA LEU A 459 -21.39 -12.36 -17.61
C LEU A 459 -22.78 -11.71 -17.64
N SER A 460 -23.74 -12.24 -16.87
CA SER A 460 -25.07 -11.62 -16.75
C SER A 460 -25.05 -10.48 -15.73
N ARG A 461 -25.98 -9.52 -15.83
CA ARG A 461 -26.18 -8.53 -14.75
C ARG A 461 -26.40 -9.23 -13.40
N GLY A 462 -25.83 -8.67 -12.33
CA GLY A 462 -25.88 -9.28 -10.99
C GLY A 462 -24.94 -10.46 -10.77
N GLN A 463 -24.08 -10.78 -11.75
CA GLN A 463 -23.12 -11.89 -11.66
C GLN A 463 -21.71 -11.38 -11.33
N VAL A 464 -20.98 -12.22 -10.59
CA VAL A 464 -19.55 -12.10 -10.32
C VAL A 464 -18.80 -13.16 -11.13
N VAL A 465 -17.60 -12.85 -11.61
CA VAL A 465 -16.70 -13.86 -12.19
C VAL A 465 -15.28 -13.66 -11.68
N TYR A 466 -14.59 -14.77 -11.44
CA TYR A 466 -13.16 -14.79 -11.15
C TYR A 466 -12.35 -14.98 -12.45
N SER A 467 -11.35 -14.14 -12.67
CA SER A 467 -10.51 -14.09 -13.88
C SER A 467 -9.06 -13.76 -13.54
N ALA A 468 -8.16 -13.93 -14.51
CA ALA A 468 -6.79 -13.39 -14.45
C ALA A 468 -6.61 -12.24 -15.46
N MET A 469 -5.67 -11.36 -15.16
CA MET A 469 -5.00 -10.45 -16.10
C MET A 469 -3.61 -11.00 -16.40
N CYS A 470 -3.19 -10.95 -17.66
CA CYS A 470 -1.90 -11.49 -18.07
C CYS A 470 -1.07 -10.46 -18.84
N THR A 471 0.24 -10.66 -18.84
CA THR A 471 1.17 -10.00 -19.74
C THR A 471 1.09 -10.63 -21.14
N GLU A 472 1.72 -9.99 -22.13
CA GLU A 472 1.85 -10.57 -23.48
C GLU A 472 2.60 -11.92 -23.49
N SER A 473 3.50 -12.14 -22.52
CA SER A 473 4.20 -13.41 -22.35
C SER A 473 3.35 -14.50 -21.68
N GLY A 474 2.13 -14.17 -21.23
CA GLY A 474 1.18 -15.09 -20.60
C GLY A 474 1.33 -15.24 -19.08
N GLY A 475 2.28 -14.55 -18.44
CA GLY A 475 2.40 -14.52 -16.99
C GLY A 475 1.28 -13.68 -16.35
N VAL A 476 0.92 -13.97 -15.10
CA VAL A 476 -0.19 -13.31 -14.40
C VAL A 476 0.27 -11.97 -13.85
N VAL A 477 -0.41 -10.90 -14.27
CA VAL A 477 -0.22 -9.55 -13.69
C VAL A 477 -0.94 -9.49 -12.35
N ASP A 478 -2.21 -9.88 -12.35
CA ASP A 478 -3.02 -10.03 -11.15
C ASP A 478 -4.17 -11.02 -11.39
N ASP A 479 -4.76 -11.52 -10.31
CA ASP A 479 -6.05 -12.19 -10.33
C ASP A 479 -7.15 -11.27 -9.80
N CYS A 480 -8.39 -11.49 -10.25
CA CYS A 480 -9.44 -10.52 -9.98
C CYS A 480 -10.83 -11.15 -9.93
N THR A 481 -11.75 -10.43 -9.30
CA THR A 481 -13.19 -10.62 -9.49
C THR A 481 -13.81 -9.44 -10.22
N VAL A 482 -14.76 -9.73 -11.11
CA VAL A 482 -15.49 -8.71 -11.87
C VAL A 482 -16.98 -8.87 -11.64
N LEU A 483 -17.63 -7.77 -11.29
CA LEU A 483 -19.07 -7.66 -11.14
C LEU A 483 -19.68 -6.92 -12.33
N ARG A 484 -20.74 -7.49 -12.92
CA ARG A 484 -21.54 -6.78 -13.92
C ARG A 484 -22.72 -6.06 -13.25
N LEU A 485 -22.57 -4.75 -13.06
CA LEU A 485 -23.59 -3.88 -12.45
C LEU A 485 -24.69 -3.51 -13.46
N SER A 486 -24.29 -3.15 -14.68
CA SER A 486 -25.18 -2.81 -15.79
C SER A 486 -24.61 -3.33 -17.12
N ASP A 487 -25.11 -2.84 -18.26
CA ASP A 487 -24.53 -3.22 -19.56
C ASP A 487 -23.16 -2.57 -19.79
N ASN A 488 -22.97 -1.35 -19.26
CA ASN A 488 -21.80 -0.50 -19.51
C ASN A 488 -20.97 -0.25 -18.25
N ASN A 489 -21.36 -0.81 -17.09
CA ASN A 489 -20.67 -0.60 -15.83
C ASN A 489 -20.31 -1.91 -15.16
N PHE A 490 -19.03 -2.04 -14.87
CA PHE A 490 -18.45 -3.16 -14.18
C PHE A 490 -17.67 -2.65 -12.97
N ARG A 491 -17.61 -3.48 -11.94
CA ARG A 491 -16.66 -3.26 -10.86
C ARG A 491 -15.61 -4.35 -10.92
N PHE A 492 -14.35 -3.93 -11.04
CA PHE A 492 -13.18 -4.78 -10.99
C PHE A 492 -12.60 -4.74 -9.58
N ILE A 493 -12.24 -5.91 -9.05
CA ILE A 493 -11.61 -6.06 -7.74
C ILE A 493 -10.34 -6.90 -7.91
N GLY A 494 -9.19 -6.30 -7.64
CA GLY A 494 -7.88 -6.94 -7.68
C GLY A 494 -7.09 -6.72 -6.38
N GLY A 495 -5.86 -7.24 -6.36
CA GLY A 495 -4.91 -7.13 -5.26
C GLY A 495 -4.00 -5.91 -5.36
N ASP A 496 -3.74 -5.38 -6.57
CA ASP A 496 -2.70 -4.37 -6.79
C ASP A 496 -3.25 -3.02 -7.31
N PRO A 497 -2.83 -1.87 -6.76
CA PRO A 497 -3.24 -0.56 -7.30
C PRO A 497 -2.81 -0.34 -8.76
N HIS A 498 -1.82 -1.09 -9.26
CA HIS A 498 -1.33 -1.02 -10.64
C HIS A 498 -2.40 -1.46 -11.66
N ASP A 499 -3.38 -2.27 -11.26
CA ASP A 499 -4.46 -2.75 -12.13
C ASP A 499 -5.18 -1.61 -12.87
N GLY A 500 -5.46 -0.52 -12.15
CA GLY A 500 -6.11 0.65 -12.74
C GLY A 500 -5.26 1.31 -13.83
N MET A 501 -3.94 1.41 -13.60
CA MET A 501 -3.00 1.91 -14.61
C MET A 501 -2.91 1.00 -15.81
N TRP A 502 -2.85 -0.31 -15.55
CA TRP A 502 -2.76 -1.32 -16.59
C TRP A 502 -4.01 -1.31 -17.48
N LEU A 503 -5.21 -1.20 -16.91
CA LEU A 503 -6.47 -1.09 -17.66
C LEU A 503 -6.53 0.20 -18.48
N ARG A 504 -6.13 1.35 -17.92
CA ARG A 504 -6.07 2.64 -18.66
C ARG A 504 -5.11 2.57 -19.84
N THR A 505 -3.92 2.01 -19.62
CA THR A 505 -2.91 1.84 -20.68
C THR A 505 -3.44 0.98 -21.83
N HIS A 506 -4.19 -0.08 -21.52
CA HIS A 506 -4.79 -0.92 -22.56
C HIS A 506 -5.99 -0.25 -23.25
N ALA A 507 -6.78 0.55 -22.55
CA ALA A 507 -7.83 1.36 -23.18
C ALA A 507 -7.24 2.31 -24.23
N GLU A 508 -6.13 2.99 -23.90
CA GLU A 508 -5.39 3.85 -24.82
C GLU A 508 -4.83 3.07 -26.02
N LYS A 509 -4.15 1.94 -25.79
CA LYS A 509 -3.60 1.07 -26.86
C LYS A 509 -4.69 0.58 -27.83
N LEU A 510 -5.88 0.28 -27.31
CA LEU A 510 -7.03 -0.19 -28.09
C LEU A 510 -7.81 0.96 -28.75
N GLY A 511 -7.47 2.22 -28.46
CA GLY A 511 -8.19 3.40 -28.96
C GLY A 511 -9.61 3.55 -28.41
N LEU A 512 -9.89 2.98 -27.23
CA LEU A 512 -11.18 3.07 -26.56
C LEU A 512 -11.30 4.43 -25.87
N GLN A 513 -12.26 5.24 -26.30
CA GLN A 513 -12.42 6.63 -25.83
C GLN A 513 -13.61 6.81 -24.90
N GLN A 514 -14.54 5.85 -24.86
CA GLN A 514 -15.75 5.89 -24.04
C GLN A 514 -15.68 4.86 -22.91
N VAL A 515 -14.53 4.80 -22.23
CA VAL A 515 -14.33 4.03 -20.99
C VAL A 515 -13.57 4.87 -19.96
N TRP A 516 -14.00 4.77 -18.71
CA TRP A 516 -13.38 5.42 -17.56
C TRP A 516 -13.06 4.39 -16.50
N ILE A 517 -11.82 4.39 -16.01
CA ILE A 517 -11.33 3.47 -14.98
C ILE A 517 -11.07 4.28 -13.73
N LYS A 518 -12.04 4.24 -12.82
CA LYS A 518 -12.11 5.11 -11.65
C LYS A 518 -11.91 4.31 -10.37
N GLU A 519 -10.95 4.73 -9.55
CA GLU A 519 -10.71 4.08 -8.26
C GLU A 519 -11.86 4.31 -7.29
N SER A 520 -12.35 3.24 -6.67
CA SER A 520 -13.44 3.28 -5.69
C SER A 520 -13.08 2.65 -4.35
N THR A 521 -11.81 2.23 -4.15
CA THR A 521 -11.34 1.62 -2.89
C THR A 521 -11.68 2.48 -1.68
N ASP A 522 -11.38 3.78 -1.71
CA ASP A 522 -11.68 4.72 -0.61
C ASP A 522 -13.15 5.17 -0.55
N GLN A 523 -13.99 4.67 -1.44
CA GLN A 523 -15.42 4.99 -1.50
C GLN A 523 -16.30 3.77 -1.21
N MET A 524 -15.70 2.60 -1.09
CA MET A 524 -16.38 1.33 -0.86
C MET A 524 -15.52 0.42 0.01
N HIS A 525 -15.84 0.39 1.29
CA HIS A 525 -15.21 -0.49 2.25
C HIS A 525 -16.07 -1.72 2.48
N ASN A 526 -15.43 -2.83 2.82
CA ASN A 526 -16.11 -4.10 2.95
C ASN A 526 -15.59 -4.99 4.07
N ILE A 527 -16.53 -5.73 4.64
CA ILE A 527 -16.25 -6.88 5.48
C ILE A 527 -16.73 -8.17 4.80
N ALA A 528 -16.00 -9.25 5.01
CA ALA A 528 -16.45 -10.60 4.70
C ALA A 528 -16.99 -11.27 5.96
N VAL A 529 -18.19 -11.84 5.87
CA VAL A 529 -18.78 -12.69 6.91
C VAL A 529 -18.81 -14.11 6.36
N GLN A 530 -17.92 -14.95 6.86
CA GLN A 530 -17.62 -16.28 6.33
C GLN A 530 -17.89 -17.35 7.39
N GLY A 531 -18.31 -18.53 6.96
CA GLY A 531 -18.65 -19.68 7.81
C GLY A 531 -20.12 -20.12 7.66
N PRO A 532 -20.45 -21.35 8.10
CA PRO A 532 -21.77 -21.96 7.92
C PRO A 532 -22.94 -21.16 8.50
N ALA A 533 -22.72 -20.35 9.55
CA ALA A 533 -23.76 -19.52 10.17
C ALA A 533 -23.97 -18.16 9.47
N SER A 534 -23.11 -17.78 8.51
CA SER A 534 -23.15 -16.47 7.84
C SER A 534 -24.50 -16.16 7.17
N ARG A 535 -25.12 -17.15 6.53
CA ARG A 535 -26.44 -16.98 5.87
C ARG A 535 -27.54 -16.64 6.87
N GLU A 536 -27.66 -17.40 7.95
CA GLU A 536 -28.73 -17.19 8.94
C GLU A 536 -28.55 -15.84 9.65
N LEU A 537 -27.31 -15.52 10.02
CA LEU A 537 -26.94 -14.23 10.61
C LEU A 537 -27.37 -13.07 9.70
N LEU A 538 -26.98 -13.10 8.43
CA LEU A 538 -27.22 -11.98 7.52
C LEU A 538 -28.64 -11.91 6.98
N ALA A 539 -29.35 -13.04 6.87
CA ALA A 539 -30.73 -13.06 6.38
C ALA A 539 -31.69 -12.27 7.27
N GLY A 540 -31.42 -12.19 8.59
CA GLY A 540 -32.18 -11.35 9.52
C GLY A 540 -31.80 -9.86 9.46
N LEU A 541 -30.65 -9.52 8.88
CA LEU A 541 -30.07 -8.19 8.92
C LEU A 541 -30.29 -7.39 7.64
N ILE A 542 -30.24 -8.06 6.49
CA ILE A 542 -30.27 -7.43 5.18
C ILE A 542 -31.67 -7.43 4.61
N TRP A 543 -32.26 -6.23 4.52
CA TRP A 543 -33.48 -6.02 3.76
C TRP A 543 -33.16 -5.92 2.26
N THR A 544 -34.03 -6.46 1.42
CA THR A 544 -33.87 -6.43 -0.05
C THR A 544 -35.13 -5.84 -0.70
N PRO A 545 -34.98 -4.94 -1.69
CA PRO A 545 -36.13 -4.42 -2.43
C PRO A 545 -36.75 -5.50 -3.33
N PRO A 546 -38.03 -5.38 -3.75
CA PRO A 546 -38.72 -6.38 -4.57
C PRO A 546 -38.05 -6.71 -5.91
N THR A 547 -37.14 -5.85 -6.40
CA THR A 547 -36.35 -6.05 -7.61
C THR A 547 -35.10 -6.93 -7.41
N GLN A 548 -34.85 -7.38 -6.18
CA GLN A 548 -33.67 -8.14 -5.79
C GLN A 548 -34.10 -9.46 -5.14
N PRO A 549 -33.32 -10.55 -5.29
CA PRO A 549 -33.59 -11.79 -4.57
C PRO A 549 -33.42 -11.58 -3.06
N ALA A 550 -34.11 -12.39 -2.25
CA ALA A 550 -33.80 -12.45 -0.84
C ALA A 550 -32.37 -13.01 -0.63
N LEU A 551 -31.71 -12.64 0.47
CA LEU A 551 -30.32 -13.06 0.74
C LEU A 551 -30.16 -14.58 0.74
N ARG A 552 -31.15 -15.32 1.25
CA ARG A 552 -31.16 -16.79 1.29
C ARG A 552 -31.13 -17.43 -0.10
N ASP A 553 -31.71 -16.74 -1.08
CA ASP A 553 -31.83 -17.21 -2.47
C ASP A 553 -30.69 -16.71 -3.36
N LEU A 554 -29.76 -15.92 -2.80
CA LEU A 554 -28.62 -15.41 -3.55
C LEU A 554 -27.69 -16.57 -3.95
N GLY A 555 -27.57 -16.80 -5.26
CA GLY A 555 -26.70 -17.84 -5.81
C GLY A 555 -25.21 -17.56 -5.62
N TRP A 556 -24.39 -18.61 -5.64
CA TRP A 556 -22.92 -18.48 -5.58
C TRP A 556 -22.40 -17.65 -6.77
N PHE A 557 -21.44 -16.75 -6.54
CA PHE A 557 -20.96 -15.79 -7.55
C PHE A 557 -22.08 -14.89 -8.12
N ARG A 558 -23.05 -14.52 -7.28
CA ARG A 558 -24.03 -13.45 -7.53
C ARG A 558 -23.91 -12.37 -6.48
N PHE A 559 -24.47 -11.20 -6.77
CA PHE A 559 -24.62 -10.13 -5.80
C PHE A 559 -26.01 -9.50 -5.88
N LEU A 560 -26.38 -8.82 -4.80
CA LEU A 560 -27.62 -8.05 -4.70
C LEU A 560 -27.35 -6.66 -4.11
N ILE A 561 -28.31 -5.76 -4.31
CA ILE A 561 -28.36 -4.48 -3.61
C ILE A 561 -29.39 -4.59 -2.49
N GLY A 562 -28.95 -4.30 -1.26
CA GLY A 562 -29.78 -4.40 -0.07
C GLY A 562 -29.68 -3.15 0.81
N ARG A 563 -30.34 -3.20 1.96
CA ARG A 563 -30.25 -2.18 3.00
C ARG A 563 -30.11 -2.79 4.38
N LEU A 564 -29.29 -2.15 5.21
CA LEU A 564 -29.14 -2.45 6.63
C LEU A 564 -30.14 -1.60 7.43
N GLY A 565 -30.97 -2.22 8.25
CA GLY A 565 -31.96 -1.50 9.07
C GLY A 565 -33.30 -1.22 8.39
N GLY A 566 -33.66 -1.98 7.34
CA GLY A 566 -34.96 -1.90 6.67
C GLY A 566 -34.99 -1.03 5.40
N PRO A 567 -36.19 -0.70 4.87
CA PRO A 567 -36.36 -0.02 3.58
C PRO A 567 -35.71 1.37 3.48
N ASP A 568 -35.63 2.10 4.58
CA ASP A 568 -35.00 3.43 4.66
C ASP A 568 -33.57 3.38 5.22
N GLY A 569 -33.05 2.17 5.43
CA GLY A 569 -31.75 1.91 6.02
C GLY A 569 -30.56 2.21 5.10
N ILE A 570 -29.36 1.93 5.61
CA ILE A 570 -28.09 2.17 4.90
C ILE A 570 -28.02 1.28 3.65
N PRO A 571 -27.80 1.83 2.44
CA PRO A 571 -27.64 1.03 1.23
C PRO A 571 -26.32 0.28 1.25
N LEU A 572 -26.35 -1.00 0.87
CA LEU A 572 -25.16 -1.83 0.72
C LEU A 572 -25.27 -2.76 -0.50
N LEU A 573 -24.12 -3.21 -0.97
CA LEU A 573 -24.04 -4.34 -1.90
C LEU A 573 -23.63 -5.58 -1.10
N VAL A 574 -24.30 -6.71 -1.37
CA VAL A 574 -23.96 -8.01 -0.81
C VAL A 574 -23.57 -8.97 -1.92
N SER A 575 -22.32 -9.44 -1.94
CA SER A 575 -21.88 -10.50 -2.85
C SER A 575 -21.80 -11.84 -2.13
N ARG A 576 -22.14 -12.93 -2.82
CA ARG A 576 -21.92 -14.29 -2.34
C ARG A 576 -20.58 -14.82 -2.86
N THR A 577 -19.52 -14.28 -2.29
CA THR A 577 -18.11 -14.55 -2.57
C THR A 577 -17.32 -14.70 -1.26
N GLY A 578 -16.08 -15.16 -1.37
CA GLY A 578 -15.21 -15.34 -0.21
C GLY A 578 -13.88 -16.01 -0.56
N TYR A 579 -12.89 -15.81 0.32
CA TYR A 579 -11.52 -16.29 0.17
C TYR A 579 -11.12 -17.31 1.26
N SER A 580 -12.11 -17.91 1.94
CA SER A 580 -11.92 -18.85 3.06
C SER A 580 -12.23 -20.33 2.70
N GLY A 581 -12.83 -20.57 1.52
CA GLY A 581 -13.40 -21.86 1.15
C GLY A 581 -14.68 -22.22 1.91
N GLU A 582 -15.29 -21.28 2.62
CA GLU A 582 -16.53 -21.48 3.36
C GLU A 582 -17.75 -20.85 2.65
N LEU A 583 -18.96 -21.18 3.12
CA LEU A 583 -20.13 -20.35 2.82
C LEU A 583 -19.88 -18.94 3.37
N GLY A 584 -20.17 -17.91 2.59
CA GLY A 584 -20.05 -16.55 3.09
C GLY A 584 -20.49 -15.50 2.11
N TYR A 585 -20.45 -14.27 2.61
CA TYR A 585 -20.86 -13.07 1.89
C TYR A 585 -19.89 -11.93 2.18
N GLU A 586 -19.80 -10.99 1.26
CA GLU A 586 -19.13 -9.73 1.49
C GLU A 586 -20.14 -8.59 1.47
N LEU A 587 -20.03 -7.68 2.45
CA LEU A 587 -20.95 -6.58 2.69
C LEU A 587 -20.21 -5.27 2.44
N TRP A 588 -20.65 -4.53 1.43
CA TRP A 588 -19.94 -3.36 0.93
C TRP A 588 -20.76 -2.09 1.16
N VAL A 589 -20.16 -1.12 1.83
CA VAL A 589 -20.79 0.14 2.22
C VAL A 589 -19.87 1.33 1.92
N HIS A 590 -20.46 2.51 1.89
CA HIS A 590 -19.67 3.74 1.93
C HIS A 590 -18.92 3.81 3.30
N PRO A 591 -17.66 4.27 3.34
CA PRO A 591 -16.85 4.35 4.56
C PRO A 591 -17.54 4.99 5.78
N ARG A 592 -18.36 6.03 5.55
CA ARG A 592 -19.13 6.72 6.60
C ARG A 592 -20.09 5.80 7.37
N ASP A 593 -20.51 4.70 6.75
CA ASP A 593 -21.51 3.77 7.28
C ASP A 593 -20.84 2.46 7.79
N ALA A 594 -19.51 2.36 7.69
CA ALA A 594 -18.74 1.15 8.00
C ALA A 594 -18.85 0.71 9.46
N GLU A 595 -18.71 1.64 10.41
CA GLU A 595 -18.81 1.31 11.83
C GLU A 595 -20.22 0.80 12.19
N THR A 596 -21.27 1.41 11.63
CA THR A 596 -22.64 0.96 11.83
C THR A 596 -22.88 -0.44 11.26
N LEU A 597 -22.30 -0.74 10.10
CA LEU A 597 -22.32 -2.09 9.53
C LEU A 597 -21.61 -3.10 10.45
N TRP A 598 -20.42 -2.76 10.92
CA TRP A 598 -19.65 -3.62 11.82
C TRP A 598 -20.43 -3.93 13.09
N ASP A 599 -20.93 -2.91 13.77
CA ASP A 599 -21.65 -3.06 15.04
C ASP A 599 -22.92 -3.91 14.86
N ALA A 600 -23.63 -3.72 13.75
CA ALA A 600 -24.83 -4.49 13.45
C ALA A 600 -24.54 -5.96 13.13
N VAL A 601 -23.48 -6.25 12.36
CA VAL A 601 -23.03 -7.62 12.09
C VAL A 601 -22.51 -8.29 13.36
N TRP A 602 -21.75 -7.57 14.17
CA TRP A 602 -21.20 -8.08 15.42
C TRP A 602 -22.31 -8.50 16.38
N LEU A 603 -23.25 -7.58 16.66
CA LEU A 603 -24.39 -7.85 17.54
C LEU A 603 -25.27 -9.00 17.02
N ALA A 604 -25.57 -9.02 15.72
CA ALA A 604 -26.33 -10.12 15.12
C ALA A 604 -25.57 -11.45 15.17
N GLY A 605 -24.24 -11.41 15.20
CA GLY A 605 -23.37 -12.58 15.21
C GLY A 605 -23.07 -13.16 16.59
N GLU A 606 -23.30 -12.43 17.69
CA GLU A 606 -23.06 -12.92 19.05
C GLU A 606 -23.76 -14.27 19.34
N PRO A 607 -25.06 -14.46 19.02
CA PRO A 607 -25.74 -15.74 19.25
C PRO A 607 -25.19 -16.88 18.37
N HIS A 608 -24.50 -16.54 17.28
CA HIS A 608 -23.88 -17.48 16.35
C HIS A 608 -22.40 -17.74 16.66
N GLY A 609 -21.84 -17.12 17.72
CA GLY A 609 -20.44 -17.26 18.09
C GLY A 609 -19.48 -16.68 17.05
N LEU A 610 -19.86 -15.53 16.46
CA LEU A 610 -19.02 -14.76 15.54
C LEU A 610 -17.69 -14.39 16.21
N ALA A 611 -16.60 -14.52 15.46
CA ALA A 611 -15.27 -14.06 15.87
C ALA A 611 -14.67 -13.16 14.78
N PRO A 612 -13.70 -12.30 15.10
CA PRO A 612 -12.93 -11.61 14.06
C PRO A 612 -12.01 -12.61 13.35
N LEU A 613 -11.55 -12.29 12.14
CA LEU A 613 -10.64 -13.13 11.34
C LEU A 613 -9.49 -12.27 10.81
N GLY A 614 -8.27 -12.59 11.24
CA GLY A 614 -7.03 -11.98 10.79
C GLY A 614 -6.36 -12.74 9.64
N LEU A 615 -5.29 -12.15 9.09
CA LEU A 615 -4.55 -12.70 7.96
C LEU A 615 -3.91 -14.07 8.26
N GLU A 616 -3.42 -14.32 9.48
CA GLU A 616 -2.79 -15.61 9.81
C GLU A 616 -3.79 -16.78 9.75
N ALA A 617 -5.01 -16.57 10.23
CA ALA A 617 -6.07 -17.57 10.16
C ALA A 617 -6.60 -17.73 8.72
N LEU A 618 -6.71 -16.62 7.98
CA LEU A 618 -7.09 -16.65 6.56
C LEU A 618 -6.08 -17.45 5.72
N GLU A 619 -4.79 -17.34 6.01
CA GLU A 619 -3.72 -18.07 5.31
C GLU A 619 -3.91 -19.59 5.42
N ILE A 620 -4.33 -20.08 6.60
CA ILE A 620 -4.65 -21.51 6.78
C ILE A 620 -5.86 -21.88 5.93
N LEU A 621 -6.95 -21.11 6.03
CA LEU A 621 -8.22 -21.37 5.31
C LEU A 621 -8.02 -21.40 3.79
N ARG A 622 -7.27 -20.43 3.25
CA ARG A 622 -7.05 -20.28 1.81
C ARG A 622 -6.14 -21.37 1.26
N VAL A 623 -5.08 -21.77 1.99
CA VAL A 623 -4.18 -22.86 1.58
C VAL A 623 -4.91 -24.20 1.59
N GLU A 624 -5.72 -24.48 2.62
CA GLU A 624 -6.57 -25.68 2.66
C GLU A 624 -7.55 -25.74 1.47
N SER A 625 -7.98 -24.58 0.98
CA SER A 625 -8.91 -24.42 -0.13
C SER A 625 -8.25 -24.35 -1.51
N GLY A 626 -6.91 -24.37 -1.58
CA GLY A 626 -6.13 -24.23 -2.81
C GLY A 626 -6.28 -22.87 -3.50
N LEU A 627 -6.52 -21.81 -2.72
CA LEU A 627 -6.62 -20.44 -3.22
C LEU A 627 -5.24 -19.77 -3.27
N ILE A 628 -5.01 -18.99 -4.32
CA ILE A 628 -3.69 -18.51 -4.73
C ILE A 628 -3.43 -17.08 -4.25
N ALA A 629 -2.19 -16.75 -3.89
CA ALA A 629 -1.79 -15.41 -3.50
C ALA A 629 -0.69 -14.86 -4.42
N ALA A 630 -0.78 -13.57 -4.74
CA ALA A 630 0.25 -12.84 -5.47
C ALA A 630 1.60 -12.91 -4.73
N GLY A 631 2.70 -13.06 -5.48
CA GLY A 631 4.05 -13.23 -4.93
C GLY A 631 4.33 -14.63 -4.37
N HIS A 632 3.31 -15.49 -4.24
CA HIS A 632 3.46 -16.86 -3.78
C HIS A 632 3.23 -17.85 -4.91
N GLU A 633 1.97 -17.96 -5.36
CA GLU A 633 1.57 -18.90 -6.40
C GLU A 633 1.80 -18.34 -7.80
N PHE A 634 1.74 -17.01 -7.95
CA PHE A 634 1.91 -16.33 -9.21
C PHE A 634 2.67 -15.01 -9.10
N ASP A 635 3.27 -14.64 -10.22
CA ASP A 635 3.87 -13.36 -10.55
C ASP A 635 3.84 -13.21 -12.10
N ASP A 636 4.47 -12.17 -12.63
CA ASP A 636 4.49 -11.88 -14.06
C ASP A 636 5.27 -12.90 -14.93
N GLN A 637 5.93 -13.89 -14.32
CA GLN A 637 6.58 -15.01 -14.99
C GLN A 637 5.71 -16.26 -15.02
N ILE A 638 4.83 -16.44 -14.03
CA ILE A 638 4.00 -17.64 -13.86
C ILE A 638 2.64 -17.46 -14.55
N ASP A 639 2.27 -18.39 -15.43
CA ASP A 639 0.95 -18.36 -16.10
C ASP A 639 -0.18 -18.94 -15.22
N PRO A 640 -1.45 -18.68 -15.58
CA PRO A 640 -2.60 -19.22 -14.86
C PRO A 640 -2.64 -20.75 -14.73
N PHE A 641 -2.06 -21.51 -15.66
CA PHE A 641 -2.06 -22.98 -15.57
C PHE A 641 -1.08 -23.45 -14.50
N GLU A 642 0.14 -22.90 -14.50
CA GLU A 642 1.15 -23.16 -13.48
C GLU A 642 0.73 -22.65 -12.10
N ALA A 643 -0.01 -21.53 -12.04
CA ALA A 643 -0.56 -20.97 -10.82
C ALA A 643 -1.77 -21.75 -10.26
N GLY A 644 -2.29 -22.75 -10.96
CA GLY A 644 -3.43 -23.56 -10.48
C GLY A 644 -4.82 -22.94 -10.72
N ILE A 645 -4.91 -21.83 -11.44
CA ILE A 645 -6.16 -21.16 -11.82
C ILE A 645 -6.51 -21.29 -13.30
N GLY A 646 -5.97 -22.30 -14.00
CA GLY A 646 -6.19 -22.50 -15.44
C GLY A 646 -7.67 -22.60 -15.88
N PHE A 647 -8.60 -22.83 -14.94
CA PHE A 647 -10.05 -22.76 -15.17
C PHE A 647 -10.56 -21.34 -15.52
N THR A 648 -9.76 -20.29 -15.30
CA THR A 648 -10.03 -18.91 -15.71
C THR A 648 -9.68 -18.64 -17.17
N VAL A 649 -9.03 -19.59 -17.88
CA VAL A 649 -8.55 -19.41 -19.25
C VAL A 649 -9.32 -20.34 -20.22
N PRO A 650 -10.59 -20.02 -20.55
CA PRO A 650 -11.45 -20.86 -21.38
C PRO A 650 -11.14 -20.69 -22.89
N LEU A 651 -9.90 -21.00 -23.32
CA LEU A 651 -9.40 -20.82 -24.70
C LEU A 651 -10.29 -21.46 -25.79
N LYS A 652 -11.07 -22.49 -25.44
CA LYS A 652 -12.00 -23.16 -26.35
C LYS A 652 -13.28 -22.35 -26.59
N THR A 653 -13.78 -21.65 -25.57
CA THR A 653 -15.06 -20.92 -25.67
C THR A 653 -14.88 -19.42 -25.82
N LYS A 654 -13.75 -18.85 -25.41
CA LYS A 654 -13.38 -17.47 -25.69
C LYS A 654 -12.50 -17.43 -26.94
N THR A 655 -13.12 -17.16 -28.08
CA THR A 655 -12.44 -17.08 -29.37
C THR A 655 -11.87 -15.70 -29.65
N ASP A 656 -12.41 -14.67 -29.02
CA ASP A 656 -11.88 -13.30 -29.08
C ASP A 656 -10.43 -13.28 -28.59
N ASP A 657 -9.64 -12.37 -29.15
CA ASP A 657 -8.28 -12.15 -28.68
C ASP A 657 -8.26 -11.40 -27.34
N PHE A 658 -7.24 -11.66 -26.53
CA PHE A 658 -7.00 -10.97 -25.26
C PHE A 658 -5.52 -10.98 -24.91
N VAL A 659 -5.08 -10.09 -24.03
CA VAL A 659 -3.66 -9.96 -23.65
C VAL A 659 -3.12 -11.31 -23.14
N GLY A 660 -2.04 -11.77 -23.77
CA GLY A 660 -1.38 -13.04 -23.43
C GLY A 660 -1.99 -14.30 -24.06
N ARG A 661 -3.10 -14.20 -24.82
CA ARG A 661 -3.78 -15.38 -25.40
C ARG A 661 -2.86 -16.27 -26.24
N ALA A 662 -2.04 -15.67 -27.10
CA ALA A 662 -1.10 -16.40 -27.95
C ALA A 662 -0.09 -17.22 -27.13
N ALA A 663 0.54 -16.60 -26.13
CA ALA A 663 1.47 -17.28 -25.23
C ALA A 663 0.77 -18.36 -24.39
N LEU A 664 -0.45 -18.12 -23.93
CA LEU A 664 -1.23 -19.10 -23.16
C LEU A 664 -1.64 -20.32 -23.99
N LEU A 665 -1.86 -20.17 -25.31
CA LEU A 665 -2.07 -21.31 -26.21
C LEU A 665 -0.82 -22.20 -26.27
N GLU A 666 0.36 -21.59 -26.41
CA GLU A 666 1.64 -22.31 -26.44
C GLU A 666 1.93 -23.00 -25.09
N ARG A 667 1.85 -22.25 -23.99
CA ARG A 667 2.07 -22.77 -22.62
C ARG A 667 1.13 -23.93 -22.29
N LYS A 668 -0.14 -23.86 -22.72
CA LYS A 668 -1.09 -24.97 -22.55
C LYS A 668 -0.75 -26.20 -23.39
N ALA A 669 -0.17 -26.02 -24.57
CA ALA A 669 0.27 -27.12 -25.42
C ALA A 669 1.56 -27.78 -24.90
N HIS A 670 2.37 -27.03 -24.16
CA HIS A 670 3.69 -27.47 -23.67
C HIS A 670 3.91 -27.22 -22.17
N PRO A 671 3.02 -27.74 -21.28
CA PRO A 671 3.09 -27.43 -19.86
C PRO A 671 4.38 -27.98 -19.24
N GLN A 672 5.12 -27.13 -18.53
CA GLN A 672 6.35 -27.53 -17.84
C GLN A 672 6.10 -27.79 -16.36
N ARG A 673 5.31 -26.94 -15.72
CA ARG A 673 4.95 -27.08 -14.31
C ARG A 673 3.44 -27.01 -14.08
N THR A 674 3.03 -27.35 -12.87
CA THR A 674 1.66 -27.24 -12.39
C THR A 674 1.64 -27.05 -10.89
N LEU A 675 0.58 -26.42 -10.37
CA LEU A 675 0.33 -26.37 -8.93
C LEU A 675 -0.28 -27.69 -8.44
N VAL A 676 0.28 -28.23 -7.37
CA VAL A 676 -0.23 -29.40 -6.63
C VAL A 676 -0.29 -29.11 -5.14
N GLY A 677 -0.99 -29.96 -4.39
CA GLY A 677 -0.87 -30.00 -2.95
C GLY A 677 0.22 -30.99 -2.52
N LEU A 678 0.89 -30.73 -1.42
CA LEU A 678 1.77 -31.67 -0.73
C LEU A 678 1.29 -31.87 0.69
N ARG A 679 1.19 -33.13 1.12
CA ARG A 679 1.06 -33.50 2.53
C ARG A 679 2.41 -33.95 3.04
N LEU A 680 2.97 -33.21 4.00
CA LEU A 680 4.28 -33.50 4.58
C LEU A 680 4.15 -34.54 5.70
N ASP A 681 5.15 -35.42 5.78
CA ASP A 681 5.28 -36.37 6.87
C ASP A 681 5.79 -35.61 8.12
N GLY A 682 5.08 -35.74 9.25
CA GLY A 682 5.45 -35.10 10.52
C GLY A 682 4.76 -33.74 10.77
N ASN A 683 5.40 -32.92 11.62
CA ASN A 683 4.81 -31.69 12.15
C ASN A 683 5.46 -30.39 11.66
N GLU A 684 6.57 -30.48 10.96
CA GLU A 684 7.26 -29.31 10.43
C GLU A 684 6.54 -28.77 9.20
N THR A 685 6.48 -27.45 9.07
CA THR A 685 5.86 -26.76 7.93
C THR A 685 6.90 -26.48 6.85
N ALA A 686 6.45 -26.42 5.59
CA ALA A 686 7.24 -25.87 4.50
C ALA A 686 7.12 -24.34 4.48
N ALA A 687 8.13 -23.66 3.96
CA ALA A 687 8.14 -22.22 3.73
C ALA A 687 8.16 -21.92 2.23
N HIS A 688 7.68 -20.74 1.84
CA HIS A 688 7.80 -20.26 0.46
C HIS A 688 9.28 -20.31 0.02
N GLY A 689 9.54 -20.84 -1.17
CA GLY A 689 10.88 -20.98 -1.73
C GLY A 689 11.61 -22.27 -1.36
N ASP A 690 11.12 -23.07 -0.41
CA ASP A 690 11.72 -24.39 -0.12
C ASP A 690 11.73 -25.26 -1.39
N CYS A 691 12.87 -25.87 -1.68
CA CYS A 691 13.04 -26.75 -2.83
C CYS A 691 12.38 -28.12 -2.62
N VAL A 692 11.76 -28.68 -3.66
CA VAL A 692 11.14 -30.02 -3.63
C VAL A 692 11.94 -30.96 -4.52
N HIS A 693 12.27 -32.15 -4.01
CA HIS A 693 13.21 -33.07 -4.66
C HIS A 693 12.66 -34.49 -4.89
N ILE A 694 13.24 -35.15 -5.90
CA ILE A 694 13.25 -36.60 -6.06
C ILE A 694 14.72 -37.03 -6.18
N GLY A 695 15.21 -37.76 -5.17
CA GLY A 695 16.64 -38.01 -5.03
C GLY A 695 17.40 -36.68 -4.93
N ARG A 696 18.41 -36.48 -5.80
CA ARG A 696 19.19 -35.23 -5.81
C ARG A 696 18.54 -34.12 -6.63
N ALA A 697 17.74 -34.45 -7.64
CA ALA A 697 17.16 -33.46 -8.56
C ALA A 697 16.09 -32.64 -7.86
N GLN A 698 16.15 -31.31 -8.02
CA GLN A 698 15.05 -30.43 -7.64
C GLN A 698 13.99 -30.46 -8.75
N VAL A 699 12.77 -30.81 -8.37
CA VAL A 699 11.63 -30.99 -9.28
C VAL A 699 10.53 -29.95 -9.07
N GLY A 700 10.59 -29.17 -7.99
CA GLY A 700 9.60 -28.16 -7.69
C GLY A 700 10.06 -27.17 -6.62
N VAL A 701 9.12 -26.31 -6.25
CA VAL A 701 9.28 -25.29 -5.22
C VAL A 701 7.97 -25.12 -4.46
N ILE A 702 8.07 -24.98 -3.14
CA ILE A 702 6.93 -24.65 -2.30
C ILE A 702 6.55 -23.19 -2.52
N THR A 703 5.25 -22.95 -2.73
CA THR A 703 4.71 -21.60 -2.88
C THR A 703 4.09 -21.10 -1.57
N SER A 704 3.31 -21.94 -0.89
CA SER A 704 2.69 -21.63 0.41
C SER A 704 2.63 -22.87 1.29
N GLY A 705 2.82 -22.73 2.60
CA GLY A 705 2.87 -23.86 3.53
C GLY A 705 2.30 -23.52 4.90
N VAL A 706 1.44 -24.39 5.43
CA VAL A 706 0.76 -24.19 6.73
C VAL A 706 0.65 -25.48 7.52
N ARG A 707 0.38 -25.34 8.82
CA ARG A 707 -0.11 -26.45 9.64
C ARG A 707 -1.64 -26.40 9.68
N SER A 708 -2.28 -27.38 9.05
CA SER A 708 -3.74 -27.49 9.03
C SER A 708 -4.28 -28.08 10.36
N PRO A 709 -5.14 -27.36 11.10
CA PRO A 709 -5.75 -27.87 12.32
C PRO A 709 -6.73 -29.02 12.03
N ILE A 710 -7.59 -28.89 11.01
CA ILE A 710 -8.63 -29.87 10.71
C ILE A 710 -8.08 -31.18 10.12
N LEU A 711 -6.99 -31.09 9.35
CA LEU A 711 -6.34 -32.27 8.78
C LEU A 711 -5.32 -32.89 9.74
N GLY A 712 -4.95 -32.18 10.81
CA GLY A 712 -3.89 -32.58 11.75
C GLY A 712 -2.54 -32.79 11.06
N ALA A 713 -2.26 -32.05 9.99
CA ALA A 713 -1.13 -32.30 9.09
C ALA A 713 -0.49 -31.00 8.60
N SER A 714 0.80 -31.06 8.28
CA SER A 714 1.48 -30.00 7.55
C SER A 714 1.21 -30.17 6.06
N ILE A 715 0.71 -29.12 5.44
CA ILE A 715 0.32 -29.10 4.02
C ILE A 715 0.98 -27.93 3.32
N ALA A 716 1.17 -28.05 2.01
CA ALA A 716 1.77 -26.99 1.21
C ALA A 716 1.26 -27.00 -0.23
N LEU A 717 1.05 -25.82 -0.80
CA LEU A 717 0.95 -25.64 -2.24
C LEU A 717 2.36 -25.66 -2.85
N CYS A 718 2.50 -26.34 -3.98
CA CYS A 718 3.78 -26.59 -4.63
C CYS A 718 3.65 -26.46 -6.14
N ARG A 719 4.52 -25.67 -6.75
CA ARG A 719 4.69 -25.63 -8.21
C ARG A 719 5.76 -26.63 -8.61
N ILE A 720 5.34 -27.73 -9.24
CA ILE A 720 6.19 -28.89 -9.55
C ILE A 720 6.19 -29.20 -11.05
N ALA A 721 7.26 -29.83 -11.54
CA ALA A 721 7.32 -30.35 -12.89
C ALA A 721 6.20 -31.37 -13.16
N VAL A 722 5.55 -31.29 -14.33
CA VAL A 722 4.35 -32.09 -14.68
C VAL A 722 4.59 -33.60 -14.65
N GLN A 723 5.84 -34.06 -14.80
CA GLN A 723 6.21 -35.47 -14.75
C GLN A 723 6.09 -36.07 -13.33
N HIS A 724 5.93 -35.21 -12.32
CA HIS A 724 5.91 -35.59 -10.90
C HIS A 724 4.65 -35.08 -10.17
N SER A 725 3.63 -34.62 -10.90
CA SER A 725 2.43 -34.01 -10.32
C SER A 725 1.31 -34.98 -9.97
N ASP A 726 1.46 -36.27 -10.30
CA ASP A 726 0.40 -37.25 -10.05
C ASP A 726 0.19 -37.47 -8.54
N PRO A 727 -1.07 -37.42 -8.04
CA PRO A 727 -1.37 -37.72 -6.65
C PRO A 727 -0.81 -39.09 -6.22
N GLY A 728 -0.22 -39.14 -5.04
CA GLY A 728 0.48 -40.32 -4.52
C GLY A 728 1.99 -40.35 -4.82
N THR A 729 2.48 -39.50 -5.72
CA THR A 729 3.93 -39.36 -5.96
C THR A 729 4.65 -38.94 -4.68
N ARG A 730 5.74 -39.64 -4.34
CA ARG A 730 6.57 -39.34 -3.17
C ARG A 730 7.69 -38.38 -3.54
N VAL A 731 7.82 -37.31 -2.76
CA VAL A 731 8.82 -36.24 -2.94
C VAL A 731 9.42 -35.85 -1.60
N GLU A 732 10.46 -35.02 -1.61
CA GLU A 732 11.14 -34.56 -0.40
C GLU A 732 11.26 -33.03 -0.32
N VAL A 733 10.67 -32.51 0.75
CA VAL A 733 10.87 -31.26 1.50
C VAL A 733 12.31 -30.82 1.75
N GLY A 734 12.97 -30.02 0.92
CA GLY A 734 14.29 -29.48 1.24
C GLY A 734 14.28 -28.44 2.35
N LYS A 735 15.14 -28.63 3.36
CA LYS A 735 15.44 -27.65 4.42
C LYS A 735 16.95 -27.43 4.53
N LEU A 736 17.35 -26.37 5.22
CA LEU A 736 18.76 -25.95 5.36
C LEU A 736 19.36 -25.57 3.99
N ASP A 737 20.41 -26.25 3.54
CA ASP A 737 20.96 -26.12 2.18
C ASP A 737 20.12 -26.84 1.11
N GLY A 738 18.93 -27.29 1.52
CA GLY A 738 18.06 -28.08 0.68
C GLY A 738 18.68 -29.43 0.34
N HIS A 739 19.53 -30.05 1.16
CA HIS A 739 19.97 -31.46 1.00
C HIS A 739 20.18 -32.17 2.34
N ARG A 740 20.71 -31.46 3.35
CA ARG A 740 21.03 -32.03 4.67
C ARG A 740 19.80 -32.48 5.45
N LYS A 741 18.65 -31.86 5.20
CA LYS A 741 17.38 -32.22 5.80
C LYS A 741 16.31 -32.33 4.72
N ARG A 742 15.69 -33.50 4.68
CA ARG A 742 14.61 -33.86 3.77
C ARG A 742 13.38 -34.26 4.57
N ILE A 743 12.29 -33.54 4.38
CA ILE A 743 10.98 -33.88 4.93
C ILE A 743 10.23 -34.67 3.86
N PRO A 744 9.98 -35.98 4.03
CA PRO A 744 9.20 -36.73 3.06
C PRO A 744 7.80 -36.13 2.93
N ALA A 745 7.26 -36.11 1.72
CA ALA A 745 5.93 -35.63 1.43
C ALA A 745 5.27 -36.44 0.31
N THR A 746 3.95 -36.35 0.23
CA THR A 746 3.15 -36.99 -0.81
C THR A 746 2.39 -35.93 -1.59
N VAL A 747 2.43 -36.03 -2.92
CA VAL A 747 1.64 -35.19 -3.81
C VAL A 747 0.15 -35.52 -3.66
N THR A 748 -0.69 -34.49 -3.58
CA THR A 748 -2.15 -34.54 -3.46
C THR A 748 -2.81 -33.53 -4.41
N THR A 749 -4.14 -33.46 -4.40
CA THR A 749 -4.86 -32.30 -4.95
C THR A 749 -4.46 -31.02 -4.24
N SER A 750 -4.50 -29.89 -4.94
CA SER A 750 -4.22 -28.56 -4.36
C SER A 750 -5.32 -28.08 -3.41
N VAL A 751 -6.52 -28.65 -3.49
CA VAL A 751 -7.60 -28.47 -2.51
C VAL A 751 -7.54 -29.62 -1.51
N PHE A 752 -7.23 -29.32 -0.26
CA PHE A 752 -7.02 -30.31 0.80
C PHE A 752 -8.28 -30.58 1.63
N TYR A 753 -9.16 -29.59 1.74
CA TYR A 753 -10.43 -29.66 2.45
C TYR A 753 -11.59 -29.24 1.53
N ASP A 754 -12.67 -30.02 1.53
CA ASP A 754 -13.84 -29.83 0.67
C ASP A 754 -13.51 -29.68 -0.85
N PRO A 755 -12.85 -30.68 -1.47
CA PRO A 755 -12.43 -30.60 -2.88
C PRO A 755 -13.59 -30.42 -3.87
N ASP A 756 -14.78 -30.90 -3.51
CA ASP A 756 -16.01 -30.76 -4.30
C ASP A 756 -16.68 -29.39 -4.13
N LYS A 757 -16.12 -28.53 -3.26
CA LYS A 757 -16.61 -27.19 -2.93
C LYS A 757 -18.07 -27.19 -2.48
N THR A 758 -18.46 -28.19 -1.68
CA THR A 758 -19.83 -28.36 -1.17
C THR A 758 -20.21 -27.25 -0.18
N ARG A 759 -19.26 -26.77 0.63
CA ARG A 759 -19.49 -25.72 1.64
C ARG A 759 -19.73 -24.34 1.04
N PRO A 760 -18.86 -23.78 0.17
CA PRO A 760 -19.12 -22.47 -0.44
C PRO A 760 -20.38 -22.47 -1.33
N ARG A 761 -20.76 -23.64 -1.87
CA ARG A 761 -21.96 -23.83 -2.70
C ARG A 761 -23.24 -24.16 -1.93
N SER A 762 -23.15 -24.43 -0.62
CA SER A 762 -24.26 -24.87 0.25
C SER A 762 -25.41 -23.87 0.39
#